data_AF-A0A1S8L2K9-F1
#
_entry.id   AF-A0A1S8L2K9-F1
#
_cell.length_a   1.000
_cell.length_b   1.000
_cell.length_c   1.000
_cell.angle_alpha   90.00
_cell.angle_beta   90.00
_cell.angle_gamma   90.00
#
_symmetry.space_group_name_H-M   'P 1'
#
loop_
_entity.id
_entity.type
_entity.pdbx_description
1 polymer ?
#
loop_
_entity_poly.entity_id
_entity_poly.type
_entity_poly.pdbx_seq_one_letter_code
_entity_poly.pdbx_strand_id
1 'polypeptide(L)'
;MRKLSFKCLLATLTCFTLLSTAGNVNGFKADTNNDTSVGVTYDAHVQNIGWQTPWSSNGEEVGTDGKSLRVEALKIKLTNAPANAKIEYQAHVENIGWQDWVSDGAEAGTDGKGLRIEALKLKLDNMPDYTIQYSAHVQNIGWQDWVSDGEEAGTDGKGLRVEALKIRIVKKVHPDSVTLNKAIDNLTVGDTDTLSASIMPNNAMNQNVNWSSSNPNIVSVNNGKITALAEGSSTITATTVDGEKTASCSVNVAKVDIRVQYQTHVQNIGWQDPVLDGREAGTDGQGLRIEALKINLLNAPAGAKIVYQAHVQNIGWQNPVSNGGEAGTDGQGLRVEALKIHLENMPGYSVQYQAHIQNIGWQDWRSEDGEAGTDGQGLRVEALRIKIVKAVSLDSINLNKSTDTLTVGDTDNLTASFNPSNATNKNLSWTSSDPSKLYVDNNGKITAYGTGNVTITATSNDGNRQASCVVTIKGKTITNPNEITFADRNLENAIRAVINKPNGTLYKSDVLQIQSIDLSGRGLRSLNGIENLTNLQALYLSNNYIIDVSPLKSLTNLNTLVLDDNSISDLSPLKSLTNLSSLSMPQNNFSDIDALKNLTNLKHLDFSYNKVIDLNPLKNLNNLTYLLASYNNINDLSALKNLTKLEIIGLTSNSVNNVTALNSLSNLNVLYISNNPINHNDLEALKNTLPNCTIVGDNEPSE
;
A
#
# COMPACT_ATOMS: atom_id res chain seq x y z
N MET A 1 -45.50 -5.11 15.70
CA MET A 1 -45.59 -4.13 16.81
C MET A 1 -44.58 -3.02 16.53
N ARG A 2 -44.87 -2.03 15.68
CA ARG A 2 -45.30 -0.64 15.97
C ARG A 2 -44.68 0.04 17.21
N LYS A 3 -43.77 1.00 16.93
CA LYS A 3 -43.58 2.40 17.45
C LYS A 3 -42.09 2.67 17.73
N LEU A 4 -41.36 3.39 16.88
CA LEU A 4 -41.20 4.88 16.83
C LEU A 4 -41.13 5.57 18.21
N SER A 5 -39.98 6.17 18.54
CA SER A 5 -39.90 7.58 18.97
C SER A 5 -38.47 8.15 18.94
N PHE A 6 -38.43 9.45 18.67
CA PHE A 6 -37.32 10.37 18.44
C PHE A 6 -36.50 10.74 19.70
N LYS A 7 -35.24 11.15 19.46
CA LYS A 7 -34.38 12.16 20.13
C LYS A 7 -34.67 12.57 21.58
N CYS A 8 -33.64 12.55 22.45
CA CYS A 8 -33.13 13.77 23.09
C CYS A 8 -31.76 13.57 23.76
N LEU A 9 -30.88 14.54 23.52
CA LEU A 9 -29.58 14.76 24.13
C LEU A 9 -29.79 15.15 25.61
N LEU A 10 -29.19 14.43 26.56
CA LEU A 10 -29.01 14.92 27.93
C LEU A 10 -27.82 14.18 28.58
N ALA A 11 -26.67 14.84 28.63
CA ALA A 11 -25.52 14.39 29.40
C ALA A 11 -25.84 14.59 30.89
N THR A 12 -25.85 13.49 31.64
CA THR A 12 -26.08 13.45 33.08
C THR A 12 -24.89 14.05 33.83
N LEU A 13 -25.18 15.12 34.56
CA LEU A 13 -24.31 15.75 35.55
C LEU A 13 -24.31 14.86 36.82
N THR A 14 -23.30 14.02 36.99
CA THR A 14 -23.06 13.32 38.27
C THR A 14 -22.32 14.24 39.22
N CYS A 15 -23.10 14.80 40.14
CA CYS A 15 -22.71 15.49 41.35
C CYS A 15 -21.82 14.59 42.22
N PHE A 16 -20.52 14.87 42.30
CA PHE A 16 -19.65 14.36 43.35
C PHE A 16 -19.41 15.50 44.36
N THR A 17 -19.91 15.28 45.57
CA THR A 17 -19.74 16.12 46.73
C THR A 17 -18.28 16.08 47.20
N LEU A 18 -17.59 17.21 47.07
CA LEU A 18 -16.41 17.53 47.87
C LEU A 18 -16.85 18.56 48.91
N LEU A 19 -16.98 18.12 50.16
CA LEU A 19 -16.93 19.03 51.30
C LEU A 19 -15.55 19.69 51.28
N SER A 20 -15.48 20.96 50.91
CA SER A 20 -14.43 21.85 51.37
C SER A 20 -15.09 22.99 52.12
N THR A 21 -14.64 23.19 53.34
CA THR A 21 -15.05 24.27 54.23
C THR A 21 -14.74 25.61 53.57
N ALA A 22 -15.76 26.28 53.02
CA ALA A 22 -15.67 27.69 52.62
C ALA A 22 -15.69 28.56 53.89
N GLY A 23 -14.52 28.69 54.47
CA GLY A 23 -14.25 29.56 55.60
C GLY A 23 -12.79 29.98 55.51
N ASN A 24 -12.47 30.86 54.55
CA ASN A 24 -11.34 31.76 54.69
C ASN A 24 -11.58 33.02 53.87
N VAL A 25 -11.83 34.08 54.63
CA VAL A 25 -11.75 35.46 54.23
C VAL A 25 -10.30 35.67 53.76
N ASN A 26 -10.07 35.82 52.45
CA ASN A 26 -8.79 36.34 51.97
C ASN A 26 -8.74 37.83 52.28
N GLY A 27 -8.57 38.13 53.56
CA GLY A 27 -8.19 39.44 54.03
C GLY A 27 -6.78 39.72 53.51
N PHE A 28 -6.68 40.57 52.50
CA PHE A 28 -5.45 41.30 52.24
C PHE A 28 -5.13 42.10 53.50
N LYS A 29 -4.26 41.57 54.35
CA LYS A 29 -3.65 42.32 55.44
C LYS A 29 -2.51 43.13 54.84
N ALA A 30 -2.52 44.43 55.09
CA ALA A 30 -1.30 45.22 54.95
C ALA A 30 -0.23 44.61 55.87
N ASP A 31 1.01 44.52 55.39
CA ASP A 31 2.13 44.07 56.20
C ASP A 31 2.50 45.22 57.15
N THR A 32 1.87 45.27 58.33
CA THR A 32 1.91 46.46 59.22
C THR A 32 3.08 46.46 60.20
N ASN A 33 4.13 45.64 60.05
CA ASN A 33 5.18 45.52 61.07
C ASN A 33 6.62 45.52 60.51
N ASN A 34 6.97 46.46 59.61
CA ASN A 34 8.37 46.83 59.37
C ASN A 34 8.49 48.25 58.81
N ASP A 35 9.28 49.10 59.48
CA ASP A 35 9.50 50.54 59.22
C ASP A 35 10.28 50.84 57.91
N THR A 36 10.29 49.89 56.97
CA THR A 36 11.00 49.96 55.67
C THR A 36 10.15 49.53 54.48
N SER A 37 8.88 49.15 54.69
CA SER A 37 7.96 48.79 53.61
C SER A 37 7.38 50.03 52.92
N VAL A 38 7.23 49.98 51.59
CA VAL A 38 6.59 51.06 50.82
C VAL A 38 5.14 51.18 51.25
N GLY A 39 4.71 52.38 51.66
CA GLY A 39 3.38 52.65 52.18
C GLY A 39 2.83 53.98 51.69
N VAL A 40 1.68 54.36 52.26
CA VAL A 40 1.02 55.62 51.98
C VAL A 40 0.50 56.23 53.28
N THR A 41 0.70 57.53 53.44
CA THR A 41 0.07 58.35 54.48
C THR A 41 -0.85 59.37 53.85
N TYR A 42 -1.92 59.70 54.56
CA TYR A 42 -2.96 60.58 54.06
C TYR A 42 -3.70 61.30 55.16
N ASP A 43 -4.10 62.51 54.86
CA ASP A 43 -4.87 63.39 55.73
C ASP A 43 -6.07 63.93 54.97
N ALA A 44 -7.17 64.16 55.69
CA ALA A 44 -8.40 64.70 55.15
C ALA A 44 -8.85 65.91 55.97
N HIS A 45 -9.07 67.02 55.29
CA HIS A 45 -9.75 68.18 55.85
C HIS A 45 -11.25 67.87 55.92
N VAL A 46 -11.78 67.72 57.13
CA VAL A 46 -13.19 67.41 57.36
C VAL A 46 -13.93 68.67 57.81
N GLN A 47 -15.15 68.84 57.29
CA GLN A 47 -16.04 69.92 57.68
C GLN A 47 -16.14 70.06 59.21
N ASN A 48 -15.92 71.29 59.70
CA ASN A 48 -15.97 71.66 61.14
C ASN A 48 -14.92 70.98 62.04
N ILE A 49 -14.01 70.19 61.49
CA ILE A 49 -12.91 69.54 62.24
C ILE A 49 -11.57 70.11 61.79
N GLY A 50 -11.41 70.35 60.48
CA GLY A 50 -10.13 70.71 59.89
C GLY A 50 -9.32 69.49 59.46
N TRP A 51 -8.02 69.69 59.24
CA TRP A 51 -7.05 68.62 58.97
C TRP A 51 -6.89 67.71 60.20
N GLN A 52 -6.80 66.39 59.98
CA GLN A 52 -6.75 65.38 61.03
C GLN A 52 -5.29 64.98 61.29
N THR A 53 -4.75 65.48 62.40
CA THR A 53 -3.38 65.16 62.85
C THR A 53 -3.40 64.16 64.00
N PRO A 54 -2.55 63.11 63.99
CA PRO A 54 -1.58 62.73 62.94
C PRO A 54 -2.24 62.17 61.68
N TRP A 55 -1.52 62.20 60.55
CA TRP A 55 -1.97 61.61 59.28
C TRP A 55 -2.23 60.11 59.43
N SER A 56 -3.31 59.63 58.83
CA SER A 56 -3.64 58.19 58.75
C SER A 56 -2.68 57.48 57.79
N SER A 57 -2.52 56.18 57.97
CA SER A 57 -1.59 55.38 57.18
C SER A 57 -2.19 54.04 56.73
N ASN A 58 -1.78 53.55 55.56
CA ASN A 58 -1.95 52.17 55.09
C ASN A 58 -3.24 51.43 55.53
N GLY A 59 -4.39 51.87 55.04
CA GLY A 59 -5.69 51.23 55.25
C GLY A 59 -6.42 51.69 56.50
N GLU A 60 -5.81 52.53 57.33
CA GLU A 60 -6.48 53.26 58.41
C GLU A 60 -7.53 54.22 57.85
N GLU A 61 -8.57 54.46 58.62
CA GLU A 61 -9.58 55.42 58.21
C GLU A 61 -9.06 56.85 58.32
N VAL A 62 -9.35 57.69 57.32
CA VAL A 62 -9.29 59.15 57.43
C VAL A 62 -10.66 59.72 57.11
N GLY A 63 -11.07 60.77 57.82
CA GLY A 63 -12.41 61.34 57.67
C GLY A 63 -13.30 61.00 58.85
N THR A 64 -14.60 60.91 58.61
CA THR A 64 -15.57 60.50 59.62
C THR A 64 -16.57 59.49 59.06
N ASP A 65 -16.55 58.26 59.56
CA ASP A 65 -17.66 57.34 59.45
C ASP A 65 -18.77 57.70 60.48
N GLY A 66 -20.03 57.71 60.05
CA GLY A 66 -21.22 57.85 60.91
C GLY A 66 -21.49 59.22 61.54
N LYS A 67 -20.65 60.24 61.33
CA LYS A 67 -20.83 61.60 61.91
C LYS A 67 -21.52 62.60 61.00
N SER A 68 -21.87 62.19 59.77
CA SER A 68 -22.49 63.05 58.76
C SER A 68 -21.66 64.29 58.36
N LEU A 69 -20.34 64.26 58.57
CA LEU A 69 -19.42 65.32 58.14
C LEU A 69 -18.73 64.91 56.84
N ARG A 70 -18.45 65.88 55.98
CA ARG A 70 -17.88 65.64 54.64
C ARG A 70 -16.38 65.87 54.63
N VAL A 71 -15.68 65.13 53.78
CA VAL A 71 -14.31 65.44 53.38
C VAL A 71 -14.36 66.58 52.37
N GLU A 72 -13.53 67.61 52.58
CA GLU A 72 -13.45 68.79 51.72
C GLU A 72 -12.13 68.86 50.95
N ALA A 73 -11.04 68.37 51.54
CA ALA A 73 -9.73 68.27 50.91
C ALA A 73 -8.93 67.06 51.43
N LEU A 74 -7.94 66.64 50.66
CA LEU A 74 -7.07 65.51 50.93
C LEU A 74 -5.62 65.86 50.59
N LYS A 75 -4.70 65.31 51.38
CA LYS A 75 -3.27 65.26 51.07
C LYS A 75 -2.82 63.82 51.24
N ILE A 76 -2.20 63.26 50.22
CA ILE A 76 -1.77 61.86 50.16
C ILE A 76 -0.31 61.83 49.73
N LYS A 77 0.52 61.07 50.44
CA LYS A 77 1.95 60.98 50.17
C LYS A 77 2.43 59.55 50.31
N LEU A 78 3.32 59.12 49.43
CA LEU A 78 4.01 57.85 49.60
C LEU A 78 5.03 57.92 50.75
N THR A 79 5.13 56.83 51.50
CA THR A 79 6.15 56.63 52.53
C THR A 79 7.09 55.52 52.10
N ASN A 80 8.39 55.69 52.31
CA ASN A 80 9.43 54.70 51.99
C ASN A 80 9.46 54.24 50.50
N ALA A 81 8.97 55.07 49.58
CA ALA A 81 8.97 54.78 48.14
C ALA A 81 10.31 55.18 47.46
N PRO A 82 10.65 54.60 46.29
CA PRO A 82 11.79 55.02 45.49
C PRO A 82 11.78 56.52 45.16
N ALA A 83 12.96 57.14 45.02
CA ALA A 83 13.07 58.61 44.87
C ALA A 83 12.34 59.21 43.65
N ASN A 84 12.06 58.40 42.63
CA ASN A 84 11.33 58.78 41.41
C ASN A 84 9.88 58.27 41.37
N ALA A 85 9.44 57.57 42.41
CA ALA A 85 8.07 57.12 42.55
C ALA A 85 7.20 58.24 43.11
N LYS A 86 5.98 58.35 42.59
CA LYS A 86 4.97 59.28 43.11
C LYS A 86 3.60 58.66 43.12
N ILE A 87 2.74 59.15 44.02
CA ILE A 87 1.31 58.93 43.93
C ILE A 87 0.67 60.13 43.24
N GLU A 88 -0.14 59.87 42.22
CA GLU A 88 -0.99 60.88 41.59
C GLU A 88 -2.43 60.67 42.03
N TYR A 89 -3.12 61.75 42.39
CA TYR A 89 -4.52 61.70 42.79
C TYR A 89 -5.26 62.97 42.40
N GLN A 90 -6.56 62.83 42.18
CA GLN A 90 -7.46 63.94 41.92
C GLN A 90 -8.78 63.73 42.66
N ALA A 91 -9.46 64.82 42.97
CA ALA A 91 -10.77 64.82 43.59
C ALA A 91 -11.82 65.41 42.63
N HIS A 92 -13.01 64.81 42.63
CA HIS A 92 -14.22 65.40 42.09
C HIS A 92 -14.88 66.22 43.20
N VAL A 93 -14.91 67.54 43.04
CA VAL A 93 -15.43 68.47 44.07
C VAL A 93 -16.77 69.03 43.63
N GLU A 94 -17.70 69.15 44.58
CA GLU A 94 -19.00 69.77 44.38
C GLU A 94 -18.88 71.12 43.62
N ASN A 95 -19.69 71.28 42.57
CA ASN A 95 -19.77 72.48 41.72
C ASN A 95 -18.46 72.87 40.98
N ILE A 96 -17.40 72.07 41.09
CA ILE A 96 -16.13 72.26 40.37
C ILE A 96 -15.91 71.13 39.36
N GLY A 97 -16.27 69.89 39.73
CA GLY A 97 -15.99 68.71 38.94
C GLY A 97 -14.64 68.08 39.29
N TRP A 98 -14.11 67.24 38.39
CA TRP A 98 -12.76 66.69 38.51
C TRP A 98 -11.72 67.81 38.41
N GLN A 99 -10.92 67.94 39.46
CA GLN A 99 -9.75 68.82 39.47
C GLN A 99 -8.55 68.15 38.80
N ASP A 100 -7.52 68.95 38.48
CA ASP A 100 -6.25 68.43 37.95
C ASP A 100 -5.61 67.43 38.92
N TRP A 101 -4.87 66.46 38.36
CA TRP A 101 -4.05 65.53 39.14
C TRP A 101 -2.98 66.27 39.92
N VAL A 102 -2.93 66.00 41.22
CA VAL A 102 -1.87 66.46 42.12
C VAL A 102 -1.04 65.27 42.58
N SER A 103 0.13 65.53 43.19
CA SER A 103 1.05 64.49 43.63
C SER A 103 1.59 64.75 45.04
N ASP A 104 1.92 63.67 45.75
CA ASP A 104 2.69 63.64 47.01
C ASP A 104 2.58 64.86 47.93
N GLY A 105 1.55 64.85 48.78
CA GLY A 105 1.29 65.86 49.81
C GLY A 105 0.69 67.17 49.31
N ALA A 106 0.58 67.38 47.98
CA ALA A 106 -0.19 68.47 47.41
C ALA A 106 -1.70 68.33 47.72
N GLU A 107 -2.43 69.43 47.79
CA GLU A 107 -3.84 69.38 48.16
C GLU A 107 -4.72 69.03 46.95
N ALA A 108 -5.56 68.00 47.12
CA ALA A 108 -6.72 67.76 46.25
C ALA A 108 -8.00 68.15 47.01
N GLY A 109 -8.95 68.81 46.37
CA GLY A 109 -10.17 69.32 47.01
C GLY A 109 -10.14 70.83 47.23
N THR A 110 -10.84 71.28 48.27
CA THR A 110 -10.86 72.67 48.71
C THR A 110 -10.81 72.81 50.22
N ASP A 111 -9.75 73.40 50.76
CA ASP A 111 -9.71 73.88 52.15
C ASP A 111 -10.43 75.24 52.28
N GLY A 112 -11.25 75.40 53.33
CA GLY A 112 -11.88 76.67 53.70
C GLY A 112 -13.00 77.22 52.81
N LYS A 113 -13.37 76.52 51.72
CA LYS A 113 -14.44 76.94 50.78
C LYS A 113 -15.80 76.29 51.02
N GLY A 114 -15.87 75.29 51.90
CA GLY A 114 -17.12 74.61 52.24
C GLY A 114 -17.67 73.69 51.15
N LEU A 115 -16.88 73.31 50.14
CA LEU A 115 -17.27 72.36 49.09
C LEU A 115 -16.78 70.96 49.44
N ARG A 116 -17.58 69.94 49.11
CA ARG A 116 -17.26 68.54 49.44
C ARG A 116 -16.56 67.80 48.30
N ILE A 117 -15.72 66.84 48.65
CA ILE A 117 -15.29 65.80 47.72
C ILE A 117 -16.43 64.79 47.54
N GLU A 118 -16.72 64.44 46.30
CA GLU A 118 -17.75 63.46 45.90
C GLU A 118 -17.14 62.17 45.37
N ALA A 119 -15.97 62.25 44.72
CA ALA A 119 -15.21 61.09 44.24
C ALA A 119 -13.70 61.38 44.16
N LEU A 120 -12.90 60.32 43.98
CA LEU A 120 -11.44 60.37 43.86
C LEU A 120 -10.93 59.27 42.92
N LYS A 121 -9.78 59.54 42.30
CA LYS A 121 -8.99 58.55 41.54
C LYS A 121 -7.53 58.70 41.96
N LEU A 122 -6.88 57.58 42.25
CA LEU A 122 -5.48 57.52 42.66
C LEU A 122 -4.75 56.50 41.77
N LYS A 123 -3.52 56.79 41.39
CA LYS A 123 -2.65 55.86 40.67
C LYS A 123 -1.21 56.04 41.11
N LEU A 124 -0.42 54.97 41.00
CA LEU A 124 1.01 55.03 41.23
C LEU A 124 1.75 55.31 39.92
N ASP A 125 2.79 56.12 40.01
CA ASP A 125 3.75 56.33 38.92
C ASP A 125 5.13 55.81 39.34
N ASN A 126 5.85 55.19 38.40
CA ASN A 126 7.14 54.53 38.60
C ASN A 126 7.18 53.48 39.74
N MET A 127 6.08 52.75 39.97
CA MET A 127 6.01 51.64 40.93
C MET A 127 5.45 50.36 40.29
N PRO A 128 6.19 49.71 39.36
CA PRO A 128 5.69 48.57 38.60
C PRO A 128 5.28 47.37 39.47
N ASP A 129 5.95 47.16 40.60
CA ASP A 129 5.73 46.02 41.51
C ASP A 129 4.63 46.26 42.55
N TYR A 130 3.93 47.38 42.48
CA TYR A 130 2.90 47.76 43.45
C TYR A 130 1.63 48.24 42.74
N THR A 131 0.52 48.15 43.45
CA THR A 131 -0.77 48.74 43.09
C THR A 131 -1.26 49.56 44.27
N ILE A 132 -1.93 50.68 44.01
CA ILE A 132 -2.68 51.37 45.07
C ILE A 132 -4.10 50.83 45.11
N GLN A 133 -4.59 50.58 46.32
CA GLN A 133 -5.98 50.26 46.59
C GLN A 133 -6.60 51.35 47.46
N TYR A 134 -7.80 51.77 47.13
CA TYR A 134 -8.54 52.74 47.92
C TYR A 134 -10.04 52.46 47.91
N SER A 135 -10.71 52.89 48.97
CA SER A 135 -12.15 52.79 49.15
C SER A 135 -12.66 54.07 49.80
N ALA A 136 -13.88 54.48 49.43
CA ALA A 136 -14.57 55.63 49.98
C ALA A 136 -15.81 55.20 50.75
N HIS A 137 -16.03 55.85 51.89
CA HIS A 137 -17.30 55.85 52.60
C HIS A 137 -18.14 57.03 52.10
N VAL A 138 -19.23 56.74 51.40
CA VAL A 138 -20.08 57.75 50.76
C VAL A 138 -21.38 57.90 51.54
N GLN A 139 -21.85 59.15 51.69
CA GLN A 139 -23.12 59.46 52.34
C GLN A 139 -24.26 58.58 51.81
N ASN A 140 -25.02 57.99 52.73
CA ASN A 140 -26.16 57.10 52.47
C ASN A 140 -25.84 55.81 51.69
N ILE A 141 -24.57 55.53 51.38
CA ILE A 141 -24.13 54.30 50.70
C ILE A 141 -23.28 53.44 51.65
N GLY A 142 -22.40 54.06 52.43
CA GLY A 142 -21.43 53.35 53.25
C GLY A 142 -20.09 53.14 52.52
N TRP A 143 -19.28 52.21 53.05
CA TRP A 143 -18.00 51.80 52.43
C TRP A 143 -18.25 51.07 51.10
N GLN A 144 -17.61 51.55 50.03
CA GLN A 144 -17.60 50.89 48.73
C GLN A 144 -16.48 49.82 48.67
N ASP A 145 -16.56 48.92 47.68
CA ASP A 145 -15.48 47.97 47.42
C ASP A 145 -14.15 48.69 47.14
N TRP A 146 -13.03 48.02 47.43
CA TRP A 146 -11.71 48.53 47.09
C TRP A 146 -11.55 48.60 45.58
N VAL A 147 -11.14 49.76 45.08
CA VAL A 147 -10.75 49.96 43.68
C VAL A 147 -9.24 50.19 43.59
N SER A 148 -8.68 50.09 42.39
CA SER A 148 -7.24 50.18 42.16
C SER A 148 -6.87 51.14 41.02
N ASP A 149 -5.68 51.71 41.09
CA ASP A 149 -4.95 52.36 39.99
C ASP A 149 -5.81 53.09 38.93
N GLY A 150 -6.42 54.21 39.32
CA GLY A 150 -7.14 55.13 38.42
C GLY A 150 -8.65 54.91 38.36
N GLU A 151 -9.14 53.82 38.93
CA GLU A 151 -10.58 53.54 39.06
C GLU A 151 -11.29 54.51 40.02
N GLU A 152 -12.58 54.76 39.83
CA GLU A 152 -13.28 55.73 40.68
C GLU A 152 -13.68 55.16 42.04
N ALA A 153 -13.35 55.86 43.13
CA ALA A 153 -13.97 55.67 44.44
C ALA A 153 -14.81 56.91 44.80
N GLY A 154 -16.01 56.70 45.33
CA GLY A 154 -16.99 57.75 45.56
C GLY A 154 -18.14 57.72 44.55
N THR A 155 -18.70 58.88 44.27
CA THR A 155 -19.73 59.08 43.25
C THR A 155 -19.52 60.37 42.48
N ASP A 156 -19.29 60.27 41.17
CA ASP A 156 -19.42 61.40 40.24
C ASP A 156 -20.91 61.65 39.89
N GLY A 157 -21.34 62.91 39.88
CA GLY A 157 -22.64 63.36 39.38
C GLY A 157 -23.88 63.02 40.22
N LYS A 158 -23.74 62.39 41.39
CA LYS A 158 -24.87 62.00 42.25
C LYS A 158 -25.15 62.95 43.42
N GLY A 159 -24.30 63.95 43.63
CA GLY A 159 -24.46 64.91 44.73
C GLY A 159 -24.22 64.31 46.13
N LEU A 160 -23.63 63.12 46.21
CA LEU A 160 -23.32 62.44 47.47
C LEU A 160 -21.84 62.70 47.81
N ARG A 161 -21.59 62.94 49.10
CA ARG A 161 -20.25 63.30 49.57
C ARG A 161 -19.46 62.08 50.05
N VAL A 162 -18.15 62.16 49.91
CA VAL A 162 -17.21 61.31 50.62
C VAL A 162 -17.14 61.80 52.07
N GLU A 163 -17.32 60.88 53.02
CA GLU A 163 -17.24 61.14 54.45
C GLU A 163 -15.97 60.56 55.06
N ALA A 164 -15.47 59.43 54.54
CA ALA A 164 -14.21 58.84 54.96
C ALA A 164 -13.52 58.05 53.83
N LEU A 165 -12.23 57.76 53.99
CA LEU A 165 -11.39 57.04 53.03
C LEU A 165 -10.46 56.05 53.72
N LYS A 166 -10.14 54.98 52.99
CA LYS A 166 -9.06 54.03 53.33
C LYS A 166 -8.20 53.85 52.09
N ILE A 167 -6.88 53.96 52.24
CA ILE A 167 -5.93 53.89 51.14
C ILE A 167 -4.76 53.01 51.57
N ARG A 168 -4.36 52.05 50.74
CA ARG A 168 -3.21 51.17 51.01
C ARG A 168 -2.40 50.89 49.76
N ILE A 169 -1.11 50.69 49.95
CA ILE A 169 -0.22 50.14 48.91
C ILE A 169 -0.20 48.62 49.05
N VAL A 170 -0.35 47.92 47.93
CA VAL A 170 -0.27 46.45 47.88
C VAL A 170 0.82 46.04 46.91
N LYS A 171 1.75 45.18 47.35
CA LYS A 171 2.80 44.63 46.49
C LYS A 171 2.19 43.59 45.55
N LYS A 172 2.47 43.69 44.26
CA LYS A 172 2.08 42.69 43.25
C LYS A 172 2.87 41.41 43.49
N VAL A 173 2.16 40.28 43.36
CA VAL A 173 2.80 38.96 43.38
C VAL A 173 3.04 38.54 41.94
N HIS A 174 4.30 38.54 41.53
CA HIS A 174 4.73 38.11 40.20
C HIS A 174 4.95 36.59 40.16
N PRO A 175 4.81 35.94 38.99
CA PRO A 175 5.23 34.56 38.81
C PRO A 175 6.72 34.36 39.12
N ASP A 176 7.04 33.49 40.08
CA ASP A 176 8.41 33.04 40.36
C ASP A 176 8.85 31.97 39.35
N SER A 177 7.93 31.08 38.97
CA SER A 177 8.17 30.04 37.99
C SER A 177 6.89 29.62 37.26
N VAL A 178 7.09 29.02 36.10
CA VAL A 178 6.08 28.25 35.37
C VAL A 178 6.66 26.86 35.11
N THR A 179 5.83 25.82 35.18
CA THR A 179 6.20 24.44 34.85
C THR A 179 5.17 23.82 33.92
N LEU A 180 5.58 22.82 33.14
CA LEU A 180 4.68 21.98 32.35
C LEU A 180 4.55 20.61 32.98
N ASN A 181 3.41 19.95 32.78
CA ASN A 181 3.17 18.57 33.20
C ASN A 181 4.09 17.53 32.52
N LYS A 182 4.72 17.89 31.40
CA LYS A 182 5.64 17.03 30.64
C LYS A 182 6.88 17.82 30.21
N ALA A 183 8.03 17.19 30.32
CA ALA A 183 9.29 17.70 29.76
C ALA A 183 9.55 17.17 28.33
N ILE A 184 9.09 15.96 28.05
CA ILE A 184 9.18 15.30 26.74
C ILE A 184 7.83 14.64 26.44
N ASP A 185 7.38 14.73 25.19
CA ASP A 185 6.22 14.01 24.66
C ASP A 185 6.59 13.29 23.36
N ASN A 186 6.11 12.07 23.15
CA ASN A 186 6.41 11.29 21.96
C ASN A 186 5.10 10.90 21.27
N LEU A 187 4.90 11.40 20.06
CA LEU A 187 3.65 11.27 19.29
C LEU A 187 3.93 10.62 17.93
N THR A 188 2.87 10.12 17.28
CA THR A 188 2.88 9.80 15.85
C THR A 188 2.11 10.85 15.05
N VAL A 189 2.41 11.01 13.76
CA VAL A 189 1.70 11.98 12.91
C VAL A 189 0.19 11.74 12.97
N GLY A 190 -0.58 12.78 13.30
CA GLY A 190 -2.03 12.75 13.50
C GLY A 190 -2.47 12.75 14.97
N ASP A 191 -1.59 12.39 15.90
CA ASP A 191 -1.94 12.35 17.33
C ASP A 191 -2.16 13.75 17.91
N THR A 192 -2.96 13.82 18.98
CA THR A 192 -3.16 15.02 19.79
C THR A 192 -2.92 14.74 21.26
N ASP A 193 -2.37 15.71 21.98
CA ASP A 193 -2.20 15.65 23.44
C ASP A 193 -2.46 17.04 24.05
N THR A 194 -2.47 17.17 25.38
CA THR A 194 -2.64 18.43 26.09
C THR A 194 -1.55 18.63 27.14
N LEU A 195 -0.84 19.75 27.00
CA LEU A 195 0.09 20.28 27.98
C LEU A 195 -0.64 21.25 28.90
N SER A 196 -0.40 21.13 30.21
CA SER A 196 -0.93 22.03 31.22
C SER A 196 0.22 22.78 31.89
N ALA A 197 0.11 24.10 31.98
CA ALA A 197 1.07 24.97 32.67
C ALA A 197 0.63 25.24 34.12
N SER A 198 1.57 25.25 35.05
CA SER A 198 1.35 25.62 36.46
C SER A 198 2.26 26.78 36.83
N ILE A 199 1.69 27.88 37.34
CA ILE A 199 2.43 29.06 37.80
C ILE A 199 2.56 29.04 39.32
N MET A 200 3.76 29.33 39.82
CA MET A 200 4.04 29.51 41.25
C MET A 200 4.54 30.93 41.52
N PRO A 201 4.11 31.58 42.62
CA PRO A 201 3.10 31.07 43.56
C PRO A 201 1.67 31.14 42.99
N ASN A 202 0.75 30.35 43.56
CA ASN A 202 -0.64 30.23 43.09
C ASN A 202 -1.47 31.52 43.25
N ASN A 203 -0.99 32.47 44.05
CA ASN A 203 -1.58 33.79 44.25
C ASN A 203 -0.92 34.88 43.39
N ALA A 204 -0.07 34.52 42.42
CA ALA A 204 0.42 35.48 41.45
C ALA A 204 -0.76 36.16 40.73
N MET A 205 -0.64 37.46 40.48
CA MET A 205 -1.73 38.32 40.00
C MET A 205 -2.28 37.87 38.63
N ASN A 206 -1.47 37.16 37.83
CA ASN A 206 -1.86 36.58 36.55
C ASN A 206 -1.45 35.10 36.48
N GLN A 207 -2.42 34.22 36.22
CA GLN A 207 -2.24 32.77 36.13
C GLN A 207 -2.30 32.24 34.68
N ASN A 208 -2.30 33.13 33.68
CA ASN A 208 -2.33 32.76 32.28
C ASN A 208 -0.92 32.63 31.68
N VAL A 209 -0.83 31.87 30.58
CA VAL A 209 0.39 31.72 29.78
C VAL A 209 0.08 31.87 28.29
N ASN A 210 1.07 32.34 27.54
CA ASN A 210 1.09 32.33 26.09
C ASN A 210 1.81 31.08 25.59
N TRP A 211 1.24 30.41 24.59
CA TRP A 211 1.79 29.18 24.00
C TRP A 211 2.46 29.45 22.66
N SER A 212 3.61 28.81 22.42
CA SER A 212 4.27 28.82 21.11
C SER A 212 4.88 27.47 20.77
N SER A 213 5.09 27.22 19.48
CA SER A 213 5.79 26.04 18.94
C SER A 213 6.99 26.50 18.13
N SER A 214 8.16 25.88 18.33
CA SER A 214 9.36 26.21 17.55
C SER A 214 9.23 25.82 16.07
N ASN A 215 8.39 24.83 15.75
CA ASN A 215 8.01 24.49 14.39
C ASN A 215 6.53 24.09 14.29
N PRO A 216 5.63 25.05 14.00
CA PRO A 216 4.19 24.81 13.85
C PRO A 216 3.81 23.85 12.71
N ASN A 217 4.70 23.59 11.74
CA ASN A 217 4.46 22.62 10.66
C ASN A 217 4.69 21.17 11.11
N ILE A 218 5.41 20.95 12.21
CA ILE A 218 5.63 19.63 12.82
C ILE A 218 4.63 19.42 13.97
N VAL A 219 4.52 20.40 14.87
CA VAL A 219 3.57 20.35 16.00
C VAL A 219 2.89 21.70 16.16
N SER A 220 1.58 21.77 15.99
CA SER A 220 0.79 22.97 16.31
C SER A 220 0.35 22.95 17.78
N VAL A 221 0.21 24.12 18.41
CA VAL A 221 -0.32 24.27 19.78
C VAL A 221 -1.42 25.33 19.82
N ASN A 222 -2.51 25.05 20.52
CA ASN A 222 -3.57 26.00 20.82
C ASN A 222 -4.06 25.80 22.26
N ASN A 223 -3.84 26.79 23.13
CA ASN A 223 -4.18 26.75 24.56
C ASN A 223 -3.75 25.45 25.25
N GLY A 224 -2.50 25.03 25.03
CA GLY A 224 -1.93 23.80 25.58
C GLY A 224 -2.28 22.51 24.84
N LYS A 225 -3.32 22.50 23.99
CA LYS A 225 -3.61 21.34 23.12
C LYS A 225 -2.64 21.31 21.94
N ILE A 226 -1.89 20.22 21.82
CA ILE A 226 -0.90 20.00 20.75
C ILE A 226 -1.42 19.00 19.72
N THR A 227 -0.97 19.12 18.46
CA THR A 227 -1.30 18.20 17.36
C THR A 227 -0.06 17.94 16.52
N ALA A 228 0.27 16.66 16.32
CA ALA A 228 1.39 16.22 15.51
C ALA A 228 1.00 16.22 14.02
N LEU A 229 1.69 17.02 13.21
CA LEU A 229 1.35 17.27 11.81
C LEU A 229 2.35 16.62 10.83
N ALA A 230 3.62 16.49 11.21
CA ALA A 230 4.67 15.91 10.37
C ALA A 230 5.76 15.26 11.23
N GLU A 231 6.51 14.32 10.63
CA GLU A 231 7.67 13.69 11.26
C GLU A 231 8.75 14.74 11.58
N GLY A 232 9.36 14.62 12.75
CA GLY A 232 10.42 15.50 13.22
C GLY A 232 10.28 15.84 14.70
N SER A 233 10.91 16.92 15.14
CA SER A 233 10.77 17.40 16.52
C SER A 233 10.41 18.87 16.55
N SER A 234 9.65 19.25 17.58
CA SER A 234 9.30 20.64 17.88
C SER A 234 9.29 20.85 19.40
N THR A 235 9.61 22.06 19.85
CA THR A 235 9.55 22.44 21.25
C THR A 235 8.32 23.31 21.47
N ILE A 236 7.46 22.91 22.41
CA ILE A 236 6.30 23.70 22.84
C ILE A 236 6.68 24.48 24.08
N THR A 237 6.47 25.79 24.07
CA THR A 237 6.83 26.71 25.16
C THR A 237 5.60 27.41 25.70
N ALA A 238 5.42 27.37 27.02
CA ALA A 238 4.51 28.23 27.76
C ALA A 238 5.29 29.38 28.41
N THR A 239 4.87 30.61 28.15
CA THR A 239 5.49 31.83 28.68
C THR A 239 4.47 32.58 29.53
N THR A 240 4.82 33.04 30.73
CA THR A 240 3.94 33.89 31.55
C THR A 240 3.56 35.17 30.79
N VAL A 241 2.40 35.77 31.09
CA VAL A 241 1.90 36.93 30.34
C VAL A 241 2.85 38.15 30.39
N ASP A 242 3.59 38.32 31.49
CA ASP A 242 4.65 39.34 31.62
C ASP A 242 5.91 39.04 30.79
N GLY A 243 6.04 37.83 30.24
CA GLY A 243 7.16 37.40 29.40
C GLY A 243 8.38 36.88 30.17
N GLU A 244 8.37 36.92 31.50
CA GLU A 244 9.59 36.73 32.28
C GLU A 244 9.94 35.26 32.57
N LYS A 245 8.93 34.39 32.68
CA LYS A 245 9.12 32.97 33.00
C LYS A 245 8.66 32.10 31.85
N THR A 246 9.42 31.04 31.57
CA THR A 246 9.11 30.07 30.52
C THR A 246 9.27 28.64 31.01
N ALA A 247 8.47 27.74 30.45
CA ALA A 247 8.63 26.30 30.58
C ALA A 247 8.39 25.66 29.21
N SER A 248 9.13 24.58 28.92
CA SER A 248 9.10 23.95 27.61
C SER A 248 8.97 22.43 27.68
N CYS A 249 8.38 21.86 26.64
CA CYS A 249 8.25 20.44 26.40
C CYS A 249 8.80 20.11 25.00
N SER A 250 9.74 19.17 24.92
CA SER A 250 10.24 18.66 23.64
C SER A 250 9.30 17.58 23.11
N VAL A 251 8.71 17.80 21.94
CA VAL A 251 7.79 16.85 21.29
C VAL A 251 8.51 16.18 20.13
N ASN A 252 8.64 14.86 20.18
CA ASN A 252 9.17 14.06 19.08
C ASN A 252 8.01 13.38 18.34
N VAL A 253 7.93 13.58 17.03
CA VAL A 253 6.89 13.02 16.18
C VAL A 253 7.49 11.97 15.25
N ALA A 254 7.09 10.73 15.44
CA ALA A 254 7.43 9.63 14.53
C ALA A 254 6.45 9.58 13.35
N LYS A 255 6.95 9.15 12.18
CA LYS A 255 6.11 8.86 11.03
C LYS A 255 5.19 7.68 11.33
N VAL A 256 3.96 7.71 10.82
CA VAL A 256 3.10 6.52 10.85
C VAL A 256 3.67 5.47 9.89
N ASP A 257 3.88 4.25 10.37
CA ASP A 257 4.36 3.16 9.52
C ASP A 257 3.41 2.94 8.34
N ILE A 258 4.01 2.73 7.17
CA ILE A 258 3.28 2.26 5.99
C ILE A 258 2.81 0.85 6.29
N ARG A 259 1.51 0.61 6.10
CA ARG A 259 0.86 -0.65 6.44
C ARG A 259 0.03 -1.15 5.27
N VAL A 260 -0.23 -2.44 5.28
CA VAL A 260 -1.24 -3.06 4.43
C VAL A 260 -2.49 -3.34 5.25
N GLN A 261 -3.64 -3.07 4.66
CA GLN A 261 -4.94 -3.51 5.15
C GLN A 261 -5.56 -4.42 4.12
N TYR A 262 -6.09 -5.57 4.53
CA TYR A 262 -6.66 -6.54 3.60
C TYR A 262 -7.77 -7.35 4.23
N GLN A 263 -8.65 -7.84 3.38
CA GLN A 263 -9.78 -8.70 3.75
C GLN A 263 -10.00 -9.74 2.66
N THR A 264 -10.67 -10.82 3.04
CA THR A 264 -10.97 -11.97 2.20
C THR A 264 -12.46 -12.26 2.21
N HIS A 265 -12.99 -12.65 1.06
CA HIS A 265 -14.30 -13.27 0.94
C HIS A 265 -14.14 -14.79 1.06
N VAL A 266 -14.71 -15.37 2.11
CA VAL A 266 -14.60 -16.81 2.41
C VAL A 266 -15.90 -17.52 2.08
N GLN A 267 -15.80 -18.71 1.49
CA GLN A 267 -16.94 -19.57 1.17
C GLN A 267 -17.91 -19.67 2.35
N ASN A 268 -19.20 -19.44 2.09
CA ASN A 268 -20.31 -19.51 3.06
C ASN A 268 -20.23 -18.54 4.25
N ILE A 269 -19.21 -17.68 4.32
CA ILE A 269 -19.06 -16.65 5.35
C ILE A 269 -19.27 -15.26 4.75
N GLY A 270 -18.73 -15.02 3.56
CA GLY A 270 -18.72 -13.72 2.91
C GLY A 270 -17.44 -12.94 3.20
N TRP A 271 -17.51 -11.62 2.99
CA TRP A 271 -16.43 -10.69 3.34
C TRP A 271 -16.22 -10.63 4.86
N GLN A 272 -14.99 -10.92 5.30
CA GLN A 272 -14.56 -10.75 6.68
C GLN A 272 -14.06 -9.32 6.95
N ASP A 273 -13.95 -8.95 8.22
CA ASP A 273 -13.40 -7.65 8.62
C ASP A 273 -11.93 -7.47 8.14
N PRO A 274 -11.52 -6.26 7.72
CA PRO A 274 -10.14 -6.00 7.34
C PRO A 274 -9.16 -6.20 8.49
N VAL A 275 -8.05 -6.87 8.18
CA VAL A 275 -6.91 -7.05 9.07
C VAL A 275 -5.71 -6.22 8.60
N LEU A 276 -4.72 -6.05 9.49
CA LEU A 276 -3.49 -5.30 9.24
C LEU A 276 -2.28 -6.23 9.13
N ASP A 277 -1.11 -5.67 8.80
CA ASP A 277 0.19 -6.35 8.64
C ASP A 277 0.36 -7.64 9.44
N GLY A 278 0.56 -8.73 8.71
CA GLY A 278 0.91 -10.05 9.20
C GLY A 278 -0.21 -10.81 9.92
N ARG A 279 -1.37 -10.19 10.17
CA ARG A 279 -2.53 -10.88 10.75
C ARG A 279 -3.16 -11.84 9.75
N GLU A 280 -3.91 -12.81 10.24
CA GLU A 280 -4.55 -13.79 9.37
C GLU A 280 -5.86 -13.24 8.79
N ALA A 281 -6.05 -13.40 7.48
CA ALA A 281 -7.33 -13.23 6.79
C ALA A 281 -7.72 -14.57 6.14
N GLY A 282 -8.98 -14.98 6.23
CA GLY A 282 -9.45 -16.28 5.78
C GLY A 282 -9.76 -17.22 6.94
N THR A 283 -9.54 -18.52 6.74
CA THR A 283 -9.73 -19.56 7.74
C THR A 283 -8.61 -20.59 7.69
N ASP A 284 -7.82 -20.69 8.75
CA ASP A 284 -6.88 -21.80 8.97
C ASP A 284 -7.63 -23.00 9.59
N GLY A 285 -7.46 -24.20 9.00
CA GLY A 285 -7.94 -25.47 9.55
C GLY A 285 -9.45 -25.76 9.48
N GLN A 286 -10.26 -24.86 8.91
CA GLN A 286 -11.72 -25.03 8.82
C GLN A 286 -12.20 -25.64 7.48
N GLY A 287 -11.30 -25.83 6.52
CA GLY A 287 -11.62 -26.38 5.21
C GLY A 287 -12.45 -25.45 4.31
N LEU A 288 -12.55 -24.17 4.66
CA LEU A 288 -13.20 -23.14 3.84
C LEU A 288 -12.17 -22.43 2.96
N ARG A 289 -12.57 -22.15 1.73
CA ARG A 289 -11.73 -21.49 0.72
C ARG A 289 -11.91 -19.99 0.71
N ILE A 290 -10.87 -19.27 0.31
CA ILE A 290 -10.97 -17.89 -0.15
C ILE A 290 -11.48 -17.90 -1.60
N GLU A 291 -12.46 -17.05 -1.88
CA GLU A 291 -13.05 -16.85 -3.21
C GLU A 291 -12.66 -15.50 -3.80
N ALA A 292 -12.47 -14.46 -2.98
CA ALA A 292 -11.96 -13.16 -3.40
C ALA A 292 -11.17 -12.44 -2.28
N LEU A 293 -10.41 -11.40 -2.64
CA LEU A 293 -9.67 -10.57 -1.70
C LEU A 293 -9.59 -9.10 -2.16
N LYS A 294 -9.41 -8.20 -1.17
CA LYS A 294 -9.15 -6.77 -1.36
C LYS A 294 -7.99 -6.36 -0.47
N ILE A 295 -7.04 -5.62 -1.03
CA ILE A 295 -5.80 -5.16 -0.38
C ILE A 295 -5.61 -3.66 -0.62
N ASN A 296 -5.35 -2.91 0.45
CA ASN A 296 -5.10 -1.48 0.46
C ASN A 296 -3.78 -1.15 1.15
N LEU A 297 -3.14 -0.05 0.73
CA LEU A 297 -2.05 0.57 1.46
C LEU A 297 -2.59 1.67 2.38
N LEU A 298 -2.07 1.72 3.61
CA LEU A 298 -2.32 2.77 4.58
C LEU A 298 -1.04 3.58 4.80
N ASN A 299 -1.19 4.90 4.89
CA ASN A 299 -0.09 5.86 5.13
C ASN A 299 1.02 5.84 4.06
N ALA A 300 0.73 5.29 2.88
CA ALA A 300 1.67 5.26 1.77
C ALA A 300 1.75 6.61 1.04
N PRO A 301 2.89 6.93 0.40
CA PRO A 301 3.05 8.14 -0.41
C PRO A 301 1.99 8.24 -1.52
N ALA A 302 1.67 9.47 -1.93
CA ALA A 302 0.78 9.69 -3.07
C ALA A 302 1.30 8.99 -4.33
N GLY A 303 0.44 8.24 -5.02
CA GLY A 303 0.79 7.47 -6.21
C GLY A 303 1.37 6.08 -5.95
N ALA A 304 1.61 5.70 -4.69
CA ALA A 304 1.96 4.34 -4.31
C ALA A 304 0.79 3.37 -4.55
N LYS A 305 1.09 2.16 -5.04
CA LYS A 305 0.10 1.11 -5.22
C LYS A 305 0.59 -0.20 -4.66
N ILE A 306 -0.33 -0.97 -4.10
CA ILE A 306 -0.20 -2.42 -3.98
C ILE A 306 -1.02 -3.03 -5.11
N VAL A 307 -0.35 -3.79 -5.97
CA VAL A 307 -0.93 -4.44 -7.14
C VAL A 307 -0.96 -5.93 -6.89
N TYR A 308 -2.05 -6.58 -7.25
CA TYR A 308 -2.25 -8.00 -6.96
C TYR A 308 -3.20 -8.63 -7.97
N GLN A 309 -3.00 -9.93 -8.17
CA GLN A 309 -3.85 -10.77 -9.01
C GLN A 309 -4.04 -12.14 -8.37
N ALA A 310 -5.17 -12.78 -8.69
CA ALA A 310 -5.51 -14.12 -8.25
C ALA A 310 -5.52 -15.09 -9.44
N HIS A 311 -5.03 -16.31 -9.20
CA HIS A 311 -5.33 -17.46 -10.03
C HIS A 311 -6.60 -18.13 -9.51
N VAL A 312 -7.64 -18.14 -10.34
CA VAL A 312 -8.96 -18.67 -9.97
C VAL A 312 -9.21 -19.98 -10.70
N GLN A 313 -9.79 -20.95 -9.98
CA GLN A 313 -10.17 -22.25 -10.54
C GLN A 313 -10.93 -22.09 -11.87
N ASN A 314 -10.50 -22.83 -12.89
CA ASN A 314 -11.08 -22.87 -14.25
C ASN A 314 -11.05 -21.53 -15.03
N ILE A 315 -10.51 -20.47 -14.45
CA ILE A 315 -10.35 -19.16 -15.11
C ILE A 315 -8.87 -18.91 -15.40
N GLY A 316 -7.98 -19.30 -14.50
CA GLY A 316 -6.57 -18.99 -14.58
C GLY A 316 -6.21 -17.70 -13.85
N TRP A 317 -5.04 -17.15 -14.20
CA TRP A 317 -4.62 -15.83 -13.73
C TRP A 317 -5.53 -14.74 -14.29
N GLN A 318 -6.19 -14.00 -13.40
CA GLN A 318 -6.99 -12.82 -13.75
C GLN A 318 -6.09 -11.59 -13.96
N ASN A 319 -6.64 -10.55 -14.60
CA ASN A 319 -5.95 -9.26 -14.73
C ASN A 319 -5.63 -8.65 -13.35
N PRO A 320 -4.45 -8.02 -13.18
CA PRO A 320 -4.11 -7.34 -11.94
C PRO A 320 -5.07 -6.22 -11.57
N VAL A 321 -5.33 -6.10 -10.27
CA VAL A 321 -6.04 -4.99 -9.64
C VAL A 321 -5.11 -4.29 -8.65
N SER A 322 -5.51 -3.13 -8.14
CA SER A 322 -4.72 -2.38 -7.16
C SER A 322 -5.59 -1.70 -6.12
N ASN A 323 -5.03 -1.39 -4.96
CA ASN A 323 -5.60 -0.52 -3.92
C ASN A 323 -7.14 -0.64 -3.75
N GLY A 324 -7.59 -1.74 -3.15
CA GLY A 324 -8.99 -2.01 -2.84
C GLY A 324 -9.81 -2.64 -3.97
N GLY A 325 -9.23 -2.79 -5.15
CA GLY A 325 -9.82 -3.59 -6.23
C GLY A 325 -10.05 -5.06 -5.84
N GLU A 326 -11.02 -5.71 -6.46
CA GLU A 326 -11.32 -7.10 -6.14
C GLU A 326 -10.51 -8.06 -7.01
N ALA A 327 -9.75 -8.95 -6.39
CA ALA A 327 -9.14 -10.09 -7.07
C ALA A 327 -9.89 -11.37 -6.64
N GLY A 328 -10.11 -12.29 -7.58
CA GLY A 328 -10.92 -13.50 -7.35
C GLY A 328 -12.33 -13.38 -7.94
N THR A 329 -13.27 -14.10 -7.34
CA THR A 329 -14.69 -14.09 -7.71
C THR A 329 -15.57 -14.08 -6.46
N ASP A 330 -16.35 -13.02 -6.27
CA ASP A 330 -17.43 -12.99 -5.29
C ASP A 330 -18.69 -13.66 -5.86
N GLY A 331 -19.28 -14.59 -5.11
CA GLY A 331 -20.58 -15.21 -5.43
C GLY A 331 -20.62 -16.25 -6.55
N GLN A 332 -19.50 -16.54 -7.23
CA GLN A 332 -19.46 -17.52 -8.33
C GLN A 332 -19.11 -18.94 -7.87
N GLY A 333 -18.75 -19.13 -6.59
CA GLY A 333 -18.37 -20.44 -6.04
C GLY A 333 -17.02 -20.97 -6.53
N LEU A 334 -16.23 -20.14 -7.22
CA LEU A 334 -14.87 -20.48 -7.65
C LEU A 334 -13.86 -20.07 -6.59
N ARG A 335 -12.79 -20.85 -6.45
CA ARG A 335 -11.77 -20.65 -5.42
C ARG A 335 -10.56 -19.93 -5.97
N VAL A 336 -9.90 -19.16 -5.11
CA VAL A 336 -8.53 -18.71 -5.34
C VAL A 336 -7.59 -19.89 -5.07
N GLU A 337 -6.69 -20.16 -6.02
CA GLU A 337 -5.70 -21.23 -5.94
C GLU A 337 -4.28 -20.68 -5.73
N ALA A 338 -4.00 -19.49 -6.27
CA ALA A 338 -2.75 -18.77 -6.03
C ALA A 338 -2.94 -17.25 -6.14
N LEU A 339 -1.95 -16.50 -5.67
CA LEU A 339 -1.89 -15.04 -5.79
C LEU A 339 -0.45 -14.55 -6.02
N LYS A 340 -0.36 -13.38 -6.66
CA LYS A 340 0.86 -12.58 -6.79
C LYS A 340 0.57 -11.16 -6.35
N ILE A 341 1.52 -10.56 -5.63
CA ILE A 341 1.44 -9.20 -5.09
C ILE A 341 2.79 -8.51 -5.31
N HIS A 342 2.76 -7.25 -5.75
CA HIS A 342 3.93 -6.37 -5.82
C HIS A 342 3.57 -4.93 -5.43
N LEU A 343 4.60 -4.14 -5.15
CA LEU A 343 4.46 -2.70 -4.87
C LEU A 343 4.92 -1.84 -6.06
N GLU A 344 4.19 -0.77 -6.33
CA GLU A 344 4.58 0.28 -7.29
C GLU A 344 4.81 1.60 -6.57
N ASN A 345 5.82 2.36 -7.02
CA ASN A 345 6.18 3.68 -6.47
C ASN A 345 6.46 3.69 -4.95
N MET A 346 7.00 2.59 -4.41
CA MET A 346 7.39 2.45 -3.01
C MET A 346 8.88 2.12 -2.85
N PRO A 347 9.80 3.05 -3.18
CA PRO A 347 11.23 2.78 -3.05
C PRO A 347 11.60 2.49 -1.58
N GLY A 348 12.45 1.48 -1.38
CA GLY A 348 12.93 1.08 -0.06
C GLY A 348 11.97 0.18 0.74
N TYR A 349 10.84 -0.21 0.15
CA TYR A 349 9.88 -1.15 0.75
C TYR A 349 9.62 -2.34 -0.15
N SER A 350 9.14 -3.42 0.45
CA SER A 350 8.71 -4.62 -0.24
C SER A 350 7.52 -5.24 0.48
N VAL A 351 6.65 -5.91 -0.25
CA VAL A 351 5.54 -6.70 0.29
C VAL A 351 6.00 -8.14 0.49
N GLN A 352 5.67 -8.70 1.65
CA GLN A 352 5.80 -10.13 1.93
C GLN A 352 4.42 -10.73 2.19
N TYR A 353 4.19 -11.92 1.65
CA TYR A 353 2.92 -12.61 1.80
C TYR A 353 3.10 -14.13 1.79
N GLN A 354 2.19 -14.84 2.43
CA GLN A 354 2.12 -16.28 2.42
C GLN A 354 0.67 -16.75 2.40
N ALA A 355 0.45 -17.96 1.89
CA ALA A 355 -0.85 -18.58 1.78
C ALA A 355 -0.89 -19.90 2.58
N HIS A 356 -2.03 -20.14 3.23
CA HIS A 356 -2.37 -21.44 3.81
C HIS A 356 -3.14 -22.25 2.78
N ILE A 357 -2.59 -23.39 2.36
CA ILE A 357 -3.12 -24.20 1.26
C ILE A 357 -3.72 -25.48 1.78
N GLN A 358 -4.87 -25.87 1.21
CA GLN A 358 -5.54 -27.12 1.52
C GLN A 358 -4.56 -28.30 1.54
N ASN A 359 -4.57 -29.06 2.64
CA ASN A 359 -3.75 -30.27 2.86
C ASN A 359 -2.21 -30.04 2.84
N ILE A 360 -1.73 -28.81 2.72
CA ILE A 360 -0.31 -28.46 2.75
C ILE A 360 0.01 -27.64 4.01
N GLY A 361 -0.86 -26.70 4.36
CA GLY A 361 -0.63 -25.76 5.45
C GLY A 361 -0.06 -24.42 4.97
N TRP A 362 0.55 -23.68 5.89
CA TRP A 362 1.25 -22.43 5.57
C TRP A 362 2.48 -22.69 4.71
N GLN A 363 2.52 -22.07 3.54
CA GLN A 363 3.72 -22.00 2.72
C GLN A 363 4.70 -20.95 3.26
N ASP A 364 5.95 -21.02 2.80
CA ASP A 364 6.96 -20.00 3.07
C ASP A 364 6.54 -18.62 2.56
N TRP A 365 7.05 -17.57 3.22
CA TRP A 365 6.88 -16.20 2.77
C TRP A 365 7.43 -16.00 1.36
N ARG A 366 6.59 -15.44 0.49
CA ARG A 366 6.93 -14.90 -0.82
C ARG A 366 7.06 -13.38 -0.73
N SER A 367 7.77 -12.81 -1.68
CA SER A 367 7.87 -11.37 -1.88
C SER A 367 7.63 -11.05 -3.36
N GLU A 368 7.28 -9.81 -3.70
CA GLU A 368 7.28 -9.23 -5.07
C GLU A 368 7.07 -10.23 -6.23
N ASP A 369 5.82 -10.39 -6.67
CA ASP A 369 5.40 -11.31 -7.76
C ASP A 369 5.63 -12.81 -7.52
N GLY A 370 6.20 -13.19 -6.38
CA GLY A 370 6.40 -14.57 -5.99
C GLY A 370 5.08 -15.28 -5.75
N GLU A 371 4.82 -16.36 -6.48
CA GLU A 371 3.56 -17.09 -6.34
C GLU A 371 3.38 -17.68 -4.92
N ALA A 372 2.31 -17.25 -4.26
CA ALA A 372 1.79 -17.88 -3.06
C ALA A 372 0.55 -18.70 -3.44
N GLY A 373 0.53 -19.98 -3.09
CA GLY A 373 -0.50 -20.93 -3.49
C GLY A 373 -0.02 -22.01 -4.44
N THR A 374 -0.94 -22.52 -5.23
CA THR A 374 -0.72 -23.61 -6.18
C THR A 374 -1.46 -23.34 -7.49
N ASP A 375 -0.75 -22.82 -8.48
CA ASP A 375 -1.23 -22.80 -9.86
C ASP A 375 -1.33 -24.24 -10.40
N GLY A 376 -2.46 -24.59 -11.02
CA GLY A 376 -2.66 -25.84 -11.78
C GLY A 376 -2.75 -27.14 -10.97
N GLN A 377 -2.51 -27.13 -9.66
CA GLN A 377 -2.57 -28.36 -8.82
C GLN A 377 -3.97 -28.63 -8.26
N GLY A 378 -4.91 -27.72 -8.46
CA GLY A 378 -6.29 -27.86 -8.00
C GLY A 378 -6.49 -27.74 -6.48
N LEU A 379 -5.47 -27.29 -5.74
CA LEU A 379 -5.56 -27.00 -4.31
C LEU A 379 -5.95 -25.54 -4.09
N ARG A 380 -6.70 -25.27 -3.01
CA ARG A 380 -7.27 -23.94 -2.74
C ARG A 380 -6.50 -23.19 -1.66
N VAL A 381 -6.54 -21.87 -1.74
CA VAL A 381 -6.11 -20.97 -0.66
C VAL A 381 -7.23 -20.90 0.39
N GLU A 382 -6.87 -21.09 1.66
CA GLU A 382 -7.79 -21.03 2.80
C GLU A 382 -7.56 -19.81 3.69
N ALA A 383 -6.31 -19.37 3.84
CA ALA A 383 -5.95 -18.16 4.59
C ALA A 383 -4.71 -17.45 4.01
N LEU A 384 -4.54 -16.18 4.36
CA LEU A 384 -3.47 -15.29 3.91
C LEU A 384 -2.87 -14.50 5.07
N ARG A 385 -1.56 -14.21 4.97
CA ARG A 385 -0.88 -13.18 5.75
C ARG A 385 -0.07 -12.30 4.81
N ILE A 386 -0.19 -10.99 4.96
CA ILE A 386 0.43 -9.97 4.10
C ILE A 386 1.00 -8.88 5.00
N LYS A 387 2.23 -8.43 4.75
CA LYS A 387 2.89 -7.35 5.49
C LYS A 387 3.82 -6.53 4.61
N ILE A 388 4.05 -5.28 4.98
CA ILE A 388 5.04 -4.42 4.35
C ILE A 388 6.33 -4.46 5.18
N VAL A 389 7.47 -4.61 4.51
CA VAL A 389 8.80 -4.63 5.13
C VAL A 389 9.73 -3.64 4.43
N LYS A 390 10.83 -3.25 5.10
CA LYS A 390 11.92 -2.52 4.43
C LYS A 390 12.60 -3.46 3.43
N ALA A 391 12.82 -2.98 2.22
CA ALA A 391 13.49 -3.73 1.17
C ALA A 391 14.99 -3.83 1.46
N VAL A 392 15.52 -5.04 1.35
CA VAL A 392 16.95 -5.35 1.32
C VAL A 392 17.27 -5.80 -0.11
N SER A 393 18.12 -5.06 -0.81
CA SER A 393 18.52 -5.37 -2.17
C SER A 393 19.29 -6.68 -2.25
N LEU A 394 19.13 -7.39 -3.36
CA LEU A 394 19.92 -8.57 -3.68
C LEU A 394 21.19 -8.15 -4.43
N ASP A 395 22.35 -8.52 -3.90
CA ASP A 395 23.65 -8.20 -4.50
C ASP A 395 24.10 -9.29 -5.45
N SER A 396 24.00 -10.57 -5.04
CA SER A 396 24.37 -11.71 -5.89
C SER A 396 23.59 -12.99 -5.58
N ILE A 397 23.55 -13.87 -6.58
CA ILE A 397 23.01 -15.23 -6.50
C ILE A 397 24.19 -16.20 -6.66
N ASN A 398 24.20 -17.30 -5.92
CA ASN A 398 25.14 -18.40 -6.13
C ASN A 398 24.36 -19.72 -6.19
N LEU A 399 24.71 -20.59 -7.12
CA LEU A 399 24.20 -21.96 -7.15
C LEU A 399 25.06 -22.88 -6.29
N ASN A 400 24.46 -23.92 -5.72
CA ASN A 400 25.17 -24.99 -5.02
C ASN A 400 26.21 -25.72 -5.89
N LYS A 401 26.06 -25.64 -7.22
CA LYS A 401 26.98 -26.23 -8.20
C LYS A 401 27.25 -25.25 -9.34
N SER A 402 28.51 -25.05 -9.69
CA SER A 402 28.92 -24.37 -10.94
C SER A 402 29.02 -25.35 -12.11
N THR A 403 29.20 -26.63 -11.84
CA THR A 403 29.19 -27.72 -12.82
C THR A 403 28.49 -28.95 -12.24
N ASP A 404 27.83 -29.73 -13.10
CA ASP A 404 27.21 -31.00 -12.72
C ASP A 404 27.43 -32.07 -13.81
N THR A 405 27.24 -33.34 -13.48
CA THR A 405 27.32 -34.44 -14.44
C THR A 405 26.19 -35.44 -14.23
N LEU A 406 25.34 -35.61 -15.24
CA LEU A 406 24.18 -36.51 -15.21
C LEU A 406 24.29 -37.58 -16.28
N THR A 407 23.58 -38.70 -16.10
CA THR A 407 23.28 -39.63 -17.19
C THR A 407 21.91 -39.30 -17.76
N VAL A 408 21.68 -39.59 -19.05
CA VAL A 408 20.34 -39.48 -19.65
C VAL A 408 19.30 -40.27 -18.83
N GLY A 409 18.20 -39.59 -18.47
CA GLY A 409 17.14 -40.09 -17.60
C GLY A 409 17.28 -39.70 -16.13
N ASP A 410 18.45 -39.21 -15.70
CA ASP A 410 18.69 -38.78 -14.32
C ASP A 410 18.08 -37.39 -14.05
N THR A 411 17.85 -37.13 -12.76
CA THR A 411 17.42 -35.82 -12.25
C THR A 411 18.34 -35.37 -11.11
N ASP A 412 18.48 -34.06 -10.94
CA ASP A 412 19.16 -33.46 -9.78
C ASP A 412 18.51 -32.12 -9.42
N ASN A 413 18.91 -31.48 -8.33
CA ASN A 413 18.42 -30.18 -7.88
C ASN A 413 19.55 -29.16 -7.78
N LEU A 414 19.38 -28.05 -8.48
CA LEU A 414 20.18 -26.85 -8.29
C LEU A 414 19.49 -25.96 -7.26
N THR A 415 20.18 -25.61 -6.19
CA THR A 415 19.68 -24.71 -5.15
C THR A 415 20.43 -23.40 -5.19
N ALA A 416 19.69 -22.31 -5.08
CA ALA A 416 20.25 -20.97 -5.05
C ALA A 416 20.44 -20.47 -3.62
N SER A 417 21.54 -19.76 -3.39
CA SER A 417 21.83 -18.98 -2.19
C SER A 417 22.00 -17.51 -2.56
N PHE A 418 21.66 -16.64 -1.63
CA PHE A 418 21.51 -15.20 -1.87
C PHE A 418 22.48 -14.42 -0.98
N ASN A 419 23.09 -13.37 -1.54
CA ASN A 419 23.87 -12.41 -0.78
C ASN A 419 23.28 -10.99 -0.95
N PRO A 420 22.97 -10.27 0.13
CA PRO A 420 22.90 -10.79 1.50
C PRO A 420 21.80 -11.86 1.66
N SER A 421 21.95 -12.77 2.62
CA SER A 421 21.01 -13.88 2.81
C SER A 421 19.61 -13.45 3.23
N ASN A 422 19.47 -12.22 3.73
CA ASN A 422 18.20 -11.58 4.10
C ASN A 422 17.64 -10.64 3.01
N ALA A 423 18.15 -10.69 1.77
CA ALA A 423 17.56 -9.98 0.64
C ALA A 423 16.05 -10.25 0.54
N THR A 424 15.24 -9.23 0.29
CA THR A 424 13.79 -9.35 0.45
C THR A 424 13.15 -10.09 -0.73
N ASN A 425 13.56 -9.80 -1.97
CA ASN A 425 13.11 -10.51 -3.16
C ASN A 425 14.14 -11.59 -3.54
N LYS A 426 13.69 -12.85 -3.50
CA LYS A 426 14.50 -14.05 -3.79
C LYS A 426 13.91 -14.90 -4.93
N ASN A 427 12.95 -14.34 -5.67
CA ASN A 427 12.34 -15.06 -6.77
C ASN A 427 13.32 -15.19 -7.93
N LEU A 428 13.33 -16.37 -8.51
CA LEU A 428 14.21 -16.73 -9.61
C LEU A 428 13.40 -17.25 -10.79
N SER A 429 13.79 -16.87 -11.99
CA SER A 429 13.42 -17.55 -13.22
C SER A 429 14.56 -18.47 -13.64
N TRP A 430 14.25 -19.71 -14.00
CA TRP A 430 15.22 -20.70 -14.45
C TRP A 430 15.13 -20.92 -15.95
N THR A 431 16.27 -21.01 -16.62
CA THR A 431 16.34 -21.29 -18.06
C THR A 431 17.37 -22.37 -18.36
N SER A 432 17.13 -23.11 -19.45
CA SER A 432 18.06 -24.07 -20.03
C SER A 432 18.54 -23.56 -21.38
N SER A 433 19.85 -23.62 -21.64
CA SER A 433 20.41 -23.27 -22.94
C SER A 433 20.00 -24.24 -24.05
N ASP A 434 19.55 -25.44 -23.70
CA ASP A 434 19.04 -26.45 -24.64
C ASP A 434 17.94 -27.31 -23.97
N PRO A 435 16.67 -26.83 -23.96
CA PRO A 435 15.55 -27.54 -23.35
C PRO A 435 15.24 -28.90 -23.98
N SER A 436 15.73 -29.19 -25.19
CA SER A 436 15.56 -30.50 -25.83
C SER A 436 16.42 -31.60 -25.18
N LYS A 437 17.53 -31.20 -24.54
CA LYS A 437 18.46 -32.10 -23.86
C LYS A 437 18.31 -32.09 -22.36
N LEU A 438 17.96 -30.97 -21.74
CA LEU A 438 17.79 -30.89 -20.30
C LEU A 438 16.78 -29.80 -19.94
N TYR A 439 15.78 -30.19 -19.17
CA TYR A 439 14.75 -29.31 -18.65
C TYR A 439 15.08 -28.91 -17.20
N VAL A 440 14.74 -27.67 -16.84
CA VAL A 440 14.77 -27.16 -15.47
C VAL A 440 13.38 -26.65 -15.11
N ASP A 441 12.85 -27.05 -13.96
CA ASP A 441 11.59 -26.51 -13.45
C ASP A 441 11.79 -25.20 -12.65
N ASN A 442 10.70 -24.58 -12.22
CA ASN A 442 10.74 -23.30 -11.49
C ASN A 442 11.43 -23.40 -10.11
N ASN A 443 11.67 -24.60 -9.60
CA ASN A 443 12.34 -24.86 -8.32
C ASN A 443 13.83 -25.24 -8.49
N GLY A 444 14.35 -25.23 -9.72
CA GLY A 444 15.73 -25.61 -10.01
C GLY A 444 15.95 -27.12 -10.13
N LYS A 445 14.89 -27.94 -10.19
CA LYS A 445 15.03 -29.37 -10.47
C LYS A 445 15.32 -29.57 -11.95
N ILE A 446 16.42 -30.24 -12.24
CA ILE A 446 16.89 -30.54 -13.59
C ILE A 446 16.59 -31.99 -13.97
N THR A 447 16.18 -32.24 -15.22
CA THR A 447 15.94 -33.57 -15.78
C THR A 447 16.63 -33.71 -17.12
N ALA A 448 17.50 -34.71 -17.25
CA ALA A 448 18.32 -34.92 -18.44
C ALA A 448 17.66 -35.87 -19.45
N TYR A 449 17.57 -35.42 -20.71
CA TYR A 449 16.94 -36.14 -21.82
C TYR A 449 17.89 -36.49 -22.97
N GLY A 450 18.99 -35.75 -23.15
CA GLY A 450 19.91 -35.95 -24.28
C GLY A 450 21.36 -35.66 -23.89
N THR A 451 22.32 -36.19 -24.65
CA THR A 451 23.75 -36.07 -24.34
C THR A 451 24.33 -34.71 -24.77
N GLY A 452 25.38 -34.26 -24.08
CA GLY A 452 26.08 -33.02 -24.38
C GLY A 452 26.18 -32.10 -23.16
N ASN A 453 26.58 -30.85 -23.39
CA ASN A 453 26.70 -29.84 -22.34
C ASN A 453 25.53 -28.85 -22.42
N VAL A 454 24.87 -28.60 -21.31
CA VAL A 454 23.77 -27.65 -21.18
C VAL A 454 24.06 -26.69 -20.03
N THR A 455 23.86 -25.40 -20.23
CA THR A 455 23.96 -24.39 -19.17
C THR A 455 22.57 -24.12 -18.60
N ILE A 456 22.44 -24.26 -17.29
CA ILE A 456 21.25 -23.84 -16.54
C ILE A 456 21.55 -22.52 -15.86
N THR A 457 20.65 -21.54 -16.03
CA THR A 457 20.81 -20.19 -15.48
C THR A 457 19.63 -19.85 -14.59
N ALA A 458 19.91 -19.44 -13.36
CA ALA A 458 18.97 -18.78 -12.46
C ALA A 458 19.13 -17.27 -12.59
N THR A 459 18.04 -16.55 -12.82
CA THR A 459 18.02 -15.08 -12.99
C THR A 459 17.07 -14.46 -11.96
N SER A 460 17.48 -13.39 -11.27
CA SER A 460 16.59 -12.63 -10.39
C SER A 460 15.44 -11.99 -11.16
N ASN A 461 14.30 -11.76 -10.50
CA ASN A 461 13.11 -11.17 -11.14
C ASN A 461 13.37 -9.79 -11.77
N ASP A 462 14.30 -9.00 -11.21
CA ASP A 462 14.71 -7.72 -11.79
C ASP A 462 15.63 -7.84 -13.01
N GLY A 463 16.00 -9.07 -13.41
CA GLY A 463 16.87 -9.39 -14.54
C GLY A 463 18.36 -9.14 -14.29
N ASN A 464 18.72 -8.49 -13.18
CA ASN A 464 20.03 -7.87 -13.04
C ASN A 464 21.08 -8.78 -12.38
N ARG A 465 20.71 -9.96 -11.86
CA ARG A 465 21.62 -10.90 -11.19
C ARG A 465 21.38 -12.29 -11.75
N GLN A 466 22.47 -13.02 -12.00
CA GLN A 466 22.42 -14.35 -12.57
C GLN A 466 23.47 -15.25 -11.93
N ALA A 467 23.14 -16.54 -11.84
CA ALA A 467 24.08 -17.60 -11.51
C ALA A 467 23.83 -18.78 -12.45
N SER A 468 24.90 -19.49 -12.85
CA SER A 468 24.79 -20.55 -13.84
C SER A 468 25.54 -21.81 -13.42
N CYS A 469 25.04 -22.96 -13.89
CA CYS A 469 25.64 -24.27 -13.75
C CYS A 469 25.82 -24.92 -15.14
N VAL A 470 27.00 -25.44 -15.45
CA VAL A 470 27.24 -26.22 -16.67
C VAL A 470 27.04 -27.70 -16.37
N VAL A 471 26.01 -28.31 -16.95
CA VAL A 471 25.67 -29.73 -16.78
C VAL A 471 26.20 -30.53 -17.97
N THR A 472 27.08 -31.50 -17.70
CA THR A 472 27.55 -32.47 -18.69
C THR A 472 26.68 -33.73 -18.64
N ILE A 473 25.99 -34.05 -19.71
CA ILE A 473 25.07 -35.19 -19.78
C ILE A 473 25.70 -36.32 -20.58
N LYS A 474 25.90 -37.46 -19.92
CA LYS A 474 26.46 -38.68 -20.50
C LYS A 474 25.36 -39.61 -20.95
N GLY A 475 25.62 -40.35 -22.03
CA GLY A 475 24.73 -41.44 -22.45
C GLY A 475 24.75 -42.57 -21.44
N LYS A 476 23.64 -43.29 -21.31
CA LYS A 476 23.59 -44.50 -20.49
C LYS A 476 24.47 -45.59 -21.11
N THR A 477 25.35 -46.19 -20.31
CA THR A 477 26.22 -47.28 -20.78
C THR A 477 25.38 -48.54 -21.01
N ILE A 478 25.19 -48.91 -22.27
CA ILE A 478 24.48 -50.14 -22.66
C ILE A 478 25.53 -51.21 -22.96
N THR A 479 25.59 -52.26 -22.13
CA THR A 479 26.52 -53.38 -22.31
C THR A 479 25.95 -54.49 -23.19
N ASN A 480 24.62 -54.59 -23.28
CA ASN A 480 23.92 -55.52 -24.16
C ASN A 480 23.35 -54.78 -25.39
N PRO A 481 23.76 -55.08 -26.62
CA PRO A 481 23.33 -54.36 -27.83
C PRO A 481 21.82 -54.47 -28.16
N ASN A 482 21.11 -55.38 -27.49
CA ASN A 482 19.66 -55.53 -27.61
C ASN A 482 18.88 -54.77 -26.54
N GLU A 483 19.52 -54.28 -25.48
CA GLU A 483 18.87 -53.44 -24.47
C GLU A 483 18.53 -52.07 -25.05
N ILE A 484 17.35 -51.56 -24.67
CA ILE A 484 16.86 -50.25 -25.08
C ILE A 484 16.50 -49.41 -23.86
N THR A 485 16.55 -48.10 -24.03
CA THR A 485 16.28 -47.13 -22.97
C THR A 485 15.49 -45.97 -23.54
N PHE A 486 14.59 -45.41 -22.74
CA PHE A 486 13.86 -44.20 -23.08
C PHE A 486 14.31 -43.10 -22.13
N ALA A 487 14.67 -41.95 -22.68
CA ALA A 487 15.19 -40.85 -21.87
C ALA A 487 14.10 -40.20 -21.01
N ASP A 488 12.88 -40.15 -21.54
CA ASP A 488 11.72 -39.63 -20.84
C ASP A 488 11.01 -40.75 -20.07
N ARG A 489 10.83 -40.55 -18.76
CA ARG A 489 10.20 -41.53 -17.86
C ARG A 489 8.73 -41.74 -18.20
N ASN A 490 8.01 -40.71 -18.64
CA ASN A 490 6.61 -40.81 -19.05
C ASN A 490 6.49 -41.63 -20.34
N LEU A 491 7.43 -41.46 -21.27
CA LEU A 491 7.53 -42.30 -22.46
C LEU A 491 7.81 -43.76 -22.08
N GLU A 492 8.82 -44.02 -21.24
CA GLU A 492 9.14 -45.37 -20.77
C GLU A 492 7.91 -46.05 -20.14
N ASN A 493 7.22 -45.35 -19.24
CA ASN A 493 6.04 -45.86 -18.54
C ASN A 493 4.90 -46.18 -19.51
N ALA A 494 4.66 -45.34 -20.51
CA ALA A 494 3.64 -45.58 -21.53
C ALA A 494 3.98 -46.81 -22.37
N ILE A 495 5.25 -46.98 -22.78
CA ILE A 495 5.70 -48.16 -23.50
C ILE A 495 5.54 -49.43 -22.65
N ARG A 496 5.97 -49.39 -21.38
CA ARG A 496 5.83 -50.50 -20.43
C ARG A 496 4.39 -50.94 -20.25
N ALA A 497 3.46 -49.99 -20.20
CA ALA A 497 2.03 -50.27 -20.11
C ALA A 497 1.52 -51.02 -21.36
N VAL A 498 1.94 -50.60 -22.54
CA VAL A 498 1.56 -51.24 -23.82
C VAL A 498 2.07 -52.69 -23.91
N ILE A 499 3.31 -52.94 -23.48
CA ILE A 499 3.93 -54.28 -23.54
C ILE A 499 3.66 -55.14 -22.29
N ASN A 500 2.86 -54.64 -21.34
CA ASN A 500 2.59 -55.28 -20.05
C ASN A 500 3.87 -55.72 -19.29
N LYS A 501 4.86 -54.82 -19.21
CA LYS A 501 6.16 -55.08 -18.56
C LYS A 501 6.54 -53.94 -17.60
N PRO A 502 5.96 -53.90 -16.39
CA PRO A 502 6.13 -52.77 -15.47
C PRO A 502 7.56 -52.62 -14.93
N ASN A 503 8.35 -53.70 -14.87
CA ASN A 503 9.69 -53.71 -14.28
C ASN A 503 10.71 -54.44 -15.16
N GLY A 504 11.99 -54.25 -14.85
CA GLY A 504 13.11 -54.94 -15.50
C GLY A 504 13.60 -54.30 -16.80
N THR A 505 14.71 -54.80 -17.32
CA THR A 505 15.36 -54.30 -18.55
C THR A 505 14.46 -54.47 -19.77
N LEU A 506 14.41 -53.45 -20.62
CA LEU A 506 13.70 -53.47 -21.90
C LEU A 506 14.66 -53.87 -23.01
N TYR A 507 14.18 -54.70 -23.94
CA TYR A 507 14.93 -55.14 -25.11
C TYR A 507 14.19 -54.77 -26.39
N LYS A 508 14.91 -54.68 -27.50
CA LYS A 508 14.33 -54.46 -28.85
C LYS A 508 13.17 -55.43 -29.13
N SER A 509 13.31 -56.70 -28.73
CA SER A 509 12.27 -57.72 -28.92
C SER A 509 10.96 -57.42 -28.20
N ASP A 510 10.99 -56.71 -27.08
CA ASP A 510 9.79 -56.39 -26.29
C ASP A 510 8.86 -55.44 -27.06
N VAL A 511 9.41 -54.57 -27.90
CA VAL A 511 8.68 -53.49 -28.56
C VAL A 511 8.38 -53.75 -30.04
N LEU A 512 8.83 -54.90 -30.59
CA LEU A 512 8.66 -55.25 -32.01
C LEU A 512 7.21 -55.29 -32.46
N GLN A 513 6.25 -55.56 -31.56
CA GLN A 513 4.84 -55.69 -31.90
C GLN A 513 4.09 -54.36 -31.92
N ILE A 514 4.71 -53.26 -31.48
CA ILE A 514 4.06 -51.95 -31.43
C ILE A 514 3.98 -51.37 -32.84
N GLN A 515 2.77 -51.37 -33.41
CA GLN A 515 2.47 -50.76 -34.72
C GLN A 515 1.72 -49.44 -34.60
N SER A 516 0.97 -49.25 -33.51
CA SER A 516 0.30 -47.99 -33.22
C SER A 516 0.36 -47.70 -31.73
N ILE A 517 0.61 -46.44 -31.39
CA ILE A 517 0.57 -45.98 -30.00
C ILE A 517 0.08 -44.54 -29.92
N ASP A 518 -0.83 -44.29 -28.97
CA ASP A 518 -1.23 -42.94 -28.58
C ASP A 518 -0.50 -42.54 -27.30
N LEU A 519 0.27 -41.47 -27.40
CA LEU A 519 1.10 -40.86 -26.38
C LEU A 519 0.68 -39.42 -26.06
N SER A 520 -0.51 -39.01 -26.49
CA SER A 520 -1.04 -37.66 -26.29
C SER A 520 -1.28 -37.36 -24.80
N GLY A 521 -1.07 -36.11 -24.37
CA GLY A 521 -1.41 -35.64 -23.03
C GLY A 521 -0.58 -36.26 -21.88
N ARG A 522 0.63 -36.73 -22.16
CA ARG A 522 1.47 -37.46 -21.17
C ARG A 522 2.62 -36.65 -20.60
N GLY A 523 2.70 -35.36 -20.94
CA GLY A 523 3.76 -34.47 -20.49
C GLY A 523 5.14 -34.91 -20.98
N LEU A 524 5.21 -35.45 -22.20
CA LEU A 524 6.48 -35.85 -22.82
C LEU A 524 7.31 -34.63 -23.20
N ARG A 525 8.60 -34.66 -22.89
CA ARG A 525 9.58 -33.64 -23.29
C ARG A 525 10.61 -34.17 -24.29
N SER A 526 10.87 -35.48 -24.25
CA SER A 526 11.83 -36.12 -25.15
C SER A 526 11.29 -37.41 -25.75
N LEU A 527 11.64 -37.61 -27.03
CA LEU A 527 11.35 -38.81 -27.78
C LEU A 527 12.54 -39.77 -27.85
N ASN A 528 13.67 -39.47 -27.22
CA ASN A 528 14.86 -40.32 -27.27
C ASN A 528 14.53 -41.74 -26.74
N GLY A 529 14.75 -42.74 -27.59
CA GLY A 529 14.38 -44.13 -27.40
C GLY A 529 13.25 -44.59 -28.33
N ILE A 530 12.40 -43.69 -28.86
CA ILE A 530 11.28 -44.02 -29.76
C ILE A 530 11.78 -44.63 -31.08
N GLU A 531 13.00 -44.33 -31.50
CA GLU A 531 13.65 -44.88 -32.70
C GLU A 531 13.77 -46.42 -32.67
N ASN A 532 13.59 -47.03 -31.49
CA ASN A 532 13.55 -48.49 -31.32
C ASN A 532 12.20 -49.12 -31.73
N LEU A 533 11.14 -48.33 -31.91
CA LEU A 533 9.83 -48.80 -32.36
C LEU A 533 9.78 -48.98 -33.88
N THR A 534 10.65 -49.81 -34.43
CA THR A 534 10.93 -49.85 -35.88
C THR A 534 9.73 -50.29 -36.74
N ASN A 535 8.72 -50.93 -36.16
CA ASN A 535 7.51 -51.37 -36.85
C ASN A 535 6.33 -50.38 -36.70
N LEU A 536 6.57 -49.20 -36.11
CA LEU A 536 5.54 -48.22 -35.86
C LEU A 536 4.99 -47.63 -37.18
N GLN A 537 3.66 -47.61 -37.28
CA GLN A 537 2.89 -47.17 -38.42
C GLN A 537 2.03 -45.94 -38.10
N ALA A 538 1.52 -45.83 -36.87
CA ALA A 538 0.71 -44.70 -36.42
C ALA A 538 1.16 -44.20 -35.04
N LEU A 539 1.48 -42.92 -34.93
CA LEU A 539 1.97 -42.29 -33.71
C LEU A 539 1.21 -41.00 -33.41
N TYR A 540 0.59 -40.95 -32.22
CA TYR A 540 -0.12 -39.76 -31.73
C TYR A 540 0.63 -39.17 -30.53
N LEU A 541 0.97 -37.88 -30.61
CA LEU A 541 1.83 -37.17 -29.65
C LEU A 541 1.24 -35.83 -29.23
N SER A 542 -0.06 -35.60 -29.45
CA SER A 542 -0.69 -34.30 -29.23
C SER A 542 -0.67 -33.87 -27.75
N ASN A 543 -0.67 -32.56 -27.47
CA ASN A 543 -0.73 -32.02 -26.11
C ASN A 543 0.45 -32.51 -25.24
N ASN A 544 1.67 -32.27 -25.69
CA ASN A 544 2.91 -32.59 -24.98
C ASN A 544 3.86 -31.36 -25.01
N TYR A 545 5.10 -31.53 -24.55
CA TYR A 545 6.11 -30.47 -24.49
C TYR A 545 7.32 -30.81 -25.37
N ILE A 546 7.08 -31.46 -26.51
CA ILE A 546 8.13 -31.96 -27.39
C ILE A 546 8.71 -30.81 -28.21
N ILE A 547 10.03 -30.73 -28.25
CA ILE A 547 10.79 -29.74 -29.05
C ILE A 547 11.57 -30.45 -30.17
N ASP A 548 12.25 -31.55 -29.83
CA ASP A 548 13.10 -32.30 -30.76
C ASP A 548 12.41 -33.57 -31.26
N VAL A 549 12.22 -33.62 -32.59
CA VAL A 549 11.66 -34.77 -33.32
C VAL A 549 12.73 -35.58 -34.07
N SER A 550 14.02 -35.29 -33.85
CA SER A 550 15.15 -36.07 -34.41
C SER A 550 15.04 -37.58 -34.23
N PRO A 551 14.54 -38.10 -33.08
CA PRO A 551 14.33 -39.54 -32.87
C PRO A 551 13.37 -40.19 -33.87
N LEU A 552 12.49 -39.42 -34.52
CA LEU A 552 11.53 -39.97 -35.49
C LEU A 552 12.17 -40.33 -36.84
N LYS A 553 13.34 -39.77 -37.17
CA LYS A 553 13.94 -39.82 -38.52
C LYS A 553 14.05 -41.22 -39.13
N SER A 554 14.28 -42.25 -38.30
CA SER A 554 14.44 -43.65 -38.74
C SER A 554 13.14 -44.44 -38.81
N LEU A 555 12.01 -43.91 -38.34
CA LEU A 555 10.71 -44.58 -38.29
C LEU A 555 9.99 -44.54 -39.64
N THR A 556 10.66 -45.01 -40.69
CA THR A 556 10.21 -44.89 -42.09
C THR A 556 8.94 -45.69 -42.40
N ASN A 557 8.47 -46.55 -41.50
CA ASN A 557 7.19 -47.26 -41.62
C ASN A 557 5.97 -46.42 -41.21
N LEU A 558 6.17 -45.22 -40.66
CA LEU A 558 5.08 -44.33 -40.28
C LEU A 558 4.24 -43.92 -41.49
N ASN A 559 2.93 -44.17 -41.39
CA ASN A 559 1.91 -43.69 -42.32
C ASN A 559 1.04 -42.58 -41.71
N THR A 560 0.96 -42.50 -40.38
CA THR A 560 0.18 -41.50 -39.64
C THR A 560 1.02 -40.93 -38.50
N LEU A 561 1.13 -39.60 -38.44
CA LEU A 561 1.84 -38.88 -37.40
C LEU A 561 1.03 -37.65 -36.96
N VAL A 562 0.76 -37.55 -35.66
CA VAL A 562 0.00 -36.44 -35.06
C VAL A 562 0.85 -35.81 -33.96
N LEU A 563 1.18 -34.52 -34.09
CA LEU A 563 2.11 -33.74 -33.26
C LEU A 563 1.50 -32.42 -32.77
N ASP A 564 0.18 -32.36 -32.72
CA ASP A 564 -0.58 -31.16 -32.38
C ASP A 564 -0.19 -30.63 -30.99
N ASP A 565 -0.24 -29.31 -30.77
CA ASP A 565 0.02 -28.68 -29.46
C ASP A 565 1.31 -29.19 -28.77
N ASN A 566 2.43 -28.80 -29.37
CA ASN A 566 3.79 -29.06 -28.91
C ASN A 566 4.64 -27.80 -29.10
N SER A 567 5.97 -27.90 -29.05
CA SER A 567 6.89 -26.76 -29.21
C SER A 567 7.92 -27.00 -30.32
N ILE A 568 7.49 -27.63 -31.42
CA ILE A 568 8.36 -28.02 -32.52
C ILE A 568 8.63 -26.82 -33.43
N SER A 569 9.90 -26.63 -33.79
CA SER A 569 10.34 -25.60 -34.74
C SER A 569 11.15 -26.14 -35.92
N ASP A 570 11.81 -27.29 -35.78
CA ASP A 570 12.60 -27.93 -36.85
C ASP A 570 11.92 -29.21 -37.34
N LEU A 571 11.50 -29.21 -38.62
CA LEU A 571 10.88 -30.35 -39.28
C LEU A 571 11.88 -31.20 -40.09
N SER A 572 13.15 -30.81 -40.16
CA SER A 572 14.17 -31.52 -40.94
C SER A 572 14.26 -33.03 -40.68
N PRO A 573 13.99 -33.55 -39.45
CA PRO A 573 13.96 -34.98 -39.20
C PRO A 573 12.85 -35.75 -39.93
N LEU A 574 11.76 -35.09 -40.32
CA LEU A 574 10.61 -35.73 -40.96
C LEU A 574 10.83 -36.05 -42.44
N LYS A 575 11.88 -35.49 -43.07
CA LYS A 575 12.15 -35.59 -44.51
C LYS A 575 12.28 -37.03 -45.04
N SER A 576 12.71 -37.98 -44.20
CA SER A 576 12.86 -39.39 -44.58
C SER A 576 11.57 -40.21 -44.43
N LEU A 577 10.52 -39.66 -43.84
CA LEU A 577 9.26 -40.37 -43.54
C LEU A 577 8.33 -40.44 -44.76
N THR A 578 8.87 -40.88 -45.89
CA THR A 578 8.22 -40.85 -47.21
C THR A 578 6.97 -41.72 -47.32
N ASN A 579 6.71 -42.62 -46.37
CA ASN A 579 5.48 -43.42 -46.28
C ASN A 579 4.32 -42.67 -45.60
N LEU A 580 4.54 -41.47 -45.07
CA LEU A 580 3.48 -40.67 -44.44
C LEU A 580 2.35 -40.40 -45.43
N SER A 581 1.14 -40.74 -44.99
CA SER A 581 -0.12 -40.48 -45.67
C SER A 581 -0.98 -39.46 -44.93
N SER A 582 -0.78 -39.33 -43.62
CA SER A 582 -1.45 -38.35 -42.77
C SER A 582 -0.44 -37.71 -41.82
N LEU A 583 -0.37 -36.37 -41.82
CA LEU A 583 0.50 -35.59 -40.94
C LEU A 583 -0.29 -34.42 -40.35
N SER A 584 -0.40 -34.38 -39.02
CA SER A 584 -1.05 -33.28 -38.28
C SER A 584 -0.04 -32.68 -37.31
N MET A 585 0.14 -31.37 -37.38
CA MET A 585 1.07 -30.60 -36.54
C MET A 585 0.55 -29.17 -36.19
N PRO A 586 -0.76 -28.93 -35.97
CA PRO A 586 -1.24 -27.61 -35.59
C PRO A 586 -0.72 -27.17 -34.21
N GLN A 587 -0.75 -25.86 -33.96
CA GLN A 587 -0.32 -25.24 -32.69
C GLN A 587 1.13 -25.63 -32.32
N ASN A 588 2.05 -25.36 -33.23
CA ASN A 588 3.49 -25.47 -33.01
C ASN A 588 4.17 -24.12 -33.32
N ASN A 589 5.47 -24.10 -33.59
CA ASN A 589 6.23 -22.85 -33.75
C ASN A 589 7.16 -22.84 -34.98
N PHE A 590 6.87 -23.64 -36.01
CA PHE A 590 7.68 -23.69 -37.24
C PHE A 590 7.16 -22.74 -38.33
N SER A 591 8.07 -22.37 -39.24
CA SER A 591 7.76 -21.58 -40.44
C SER A 591 8.26 -22.24 -41.73
N ASP A 592 9.34 -23.03 -41.65
CA ASP A 592 9.91 -23.77 -42.78
C ASP A 592 9.28 -25.16 -42.89
N ILE A 593 8.81 -25.50 -44.09
CA ILE A 593 8.21 -26.79 -44.44
C ILE A 593 8.96 -27.52 -45.58
N ASP A 594 10.23 -27.16 -45.90
CA ASP A 594 11.04 -27.82 -46.95
C ASP A 594 11.17 -29.34 -46.73
N ALA A 595 11.16 -29.78 -45.47
CA ALA A 595 11.17 -31.19 -45.10
C ALA A 595 10.02 -32.00 -45.75
N LEU A 596 8.89 -31.35 -46.07
CA LEU A 596 7.69 -32.01 -46.58
C LEU A 596 7.76 -32.31 -48.09
N LYS A 597 8.69 -31.71 -48.84
CA LYS A 597 8.66 -31.70 -50.32
C LYS A 597 8.70 -33.06 -51.02
N ASN A 598 9.23 -34.07 -50.33
CA ASN A 598 9.37 -35.43 -50.85
C ASN A 598 8.36 -36.41 -50.23
N LEU A 599 7.44 -35.94 -49.37
CA LEU A 599 6.42 -36.77 -48.72
C LEU A 599 5.22 -36.97 -49.67
N THR A 600 5.49 -37.44 -50.88
CA THR A 600 4.52 -37.49 -52.00
C THR A 600 3.35 -38.45 -51.77
N ASN A 601 3.39 -39.28 -50.74
CA ASN A 601 2.29 -40.14 -50.31
C ASN A 601 1.25 -39.43 -49.42
N LEU A 602 1.52 -38.19 -48.98
CA LEU A 602 0.60 -37.43 -48.14
C LEU A 602 -0.75 -37.22 -48.84
N LYS A 603 -1.81 -37.52 -48.08
CA LYS A 603 -3.22 -37.28 -48.43
C LYS A 603 -3.83 -36.23 -47.50
N HIS A 604 -3.48 -36.28 -46.22
CA HIS A 604 -3.96 -35.34 -45.20
C HIS A 604 -2.78 -34.61 -44.59
N LEU A 605 -2.84 -33.27 -44.62
CA LEU A 605 -1.84 -32.40 -44.03
C LEU A 605 -2.52 -31.26 -43.27
N ASP A 606 -2.25 -31.17 -41.97
CA ASP A 606 -2.63 -30.04 -41.12
C ASP A 606 -1.40 -29.42 -40.46
N PHE A 607 -1.21 -28.12 -40.68
CA PHE A 607 -0.20 -27.30 -40.00
C PHE A 607 -0.80 -25.94 -39.57
N SER A 608 -2.09 -25.92 -39.25
CA SER A 608 -2.79 -24.72 -38.80
C SER A 608 -2.17 -24.15 -37.51
N TYR A 609 -2.32 -22.85 -37.23
CA TYR A 609 -1.73 -22.20 -36.05
C TYR A 609 -0.21 -22.37 -35.96
N ASN A 610 0.49 -22.00 -37.02
CA ASN A 610 1.97 -21.97 -37.12
C ASN A 610 2.41 -20.62 -37.73
N LYS A 611 3.62 -20.55 -38.30
CA LYS A 611 4.20 -19.32 -38.88
C LYS A 611 4.61 -19.52 -40.35
N VAL A 612 3.94 -20.41 -41.06
CA VAL A 612 4.28 -20.77 -42.45
C VAL A 612 3.93 -19.63 -43.40
N ILE A 613 4.82 -19.35 -44.35
CA ILE A 613 4.63 -18.34 -45.41
C ILE A 613 4.68 -19.01 -46.78
N ASP A 614 5.68 -19.85 -47.03
CA ASP A 614 5.97 -20.45 -48.35
C ASP A 614 5.36 -21.84 -48.49
N LEU A 615 4.49 -22.01 -49.49
CA LEU A 615 3.86 -23.28 -49.84
C LEU A 615 4.60 -24.05 -50.95
N ASN A 616 5.68 -23.52 -51.53
CA ASN A 616 6.42 -24.18 -52.62
C ASN A 616 6.85 -25.62 -52.33
N PRO A 617 7.22 -26.01 -51.09
CA PRO A 617 7.49 -27.40 -50.77
C PRO A 617 6.33 -28.36 -51.09
N LEU A 618 5.08 -27.88 -51.10
CA LEU A 618 3.89 -28.71 -51.35
C LEU A 618 3.63 -29.00 -52.84
N LYS A 619 4.30 -28.30 -53.77
CA LYS A 619 3.92 -28.28 -55.20
C LYS A 619 3.87 -29.62 -55.93
N ASN A 620 4.55 -30.64 -55.38
CA ASN A 620 4.63 -31.99 -55.95
C ASN A 620 3.85 -33.03 -55.14
N LEU A 621 3.11 -32.63 -54.10
CA LEU A 621 2.34 -33.52 -53.24
C LEU A 621 0.98 -33.85 -53.86
N ASN A 622 1.01 -34.40 -55.08
CA ASN A 622 -0.16 -34.62 -55.95
C ASN A 622 -1.19 -35.61 -55.40
N ASN A 623 -0.94 -36.22 -54.24
CA ASN A 623 -1.89 -37.10 -53.55
C ASN A 623 -2.67 -36.41 -52.43
N LEU A 624 -2.38 -35.14 -52.14
CA LEU A 624 -3.11 -34.37 -51.13
C LEU A 624 -4.58 -34.23 -51.51
N THR A 625 -5.44 -34.61 -50.58
CA THR A 625 -6.89 -34.44 -50.62
C THR A 625 -7.36 -33.44 -49.56
N TYR A 626 -6.64 -33.33 -48.42
CA TYR A 626 -6.94 -32.40 -47.34
C TYR A 626 -5.70 -31.56 -47.00
N LEU A 627 -5.86 -30.23 -47.03
CA LEU A 627 -4.86 -29.26 -46.62
C LEU A 627 -5.48 -28.26 -45.64
N LEU A 628 -5.07 -28.31 -44.37
CA LEU A 628 -5.45 -27.34 -43.35
C LEU A 628 -4.22 -26.51 -42.97
N ALA A 629 -4.31 -25.21 -43.23
CA ALA A 629 -3.23 -24.25 -43.10
C ALA A 629 -3.73 -22.91 -42.52
N SER A 630 -4.82 -22.95 -41.76
CA SER A 630 -5.42 -21.76 -41.16
C SER A 630 -4.50 -21.15 -40.10
N TYR A 631 -4.61 -19.86 -39.81
CA TYR A 631 -3.79 -19.16 -38.80
C TYR A 631 -2.29 -19.32 -39.07
N ASN A 632 -1.87 -18.88 -40.26
CA ASN A 632 -0.48 -18.82 -40.70
C ASN A 632 -0.22 -17.44 -41.35
N ASN A 633 0.86 -17.29 -42.11
CA ASN A 633 1.25 -16.05 -42.77
C ASN A 633 1.34 -16.23 -44.31
N ILE A 634 0.55 -17.14 -44.87
CA ILE A 634 0.58 -17.50 -46.30
C ILE A 634 -0.02 -16.37 -47.12
N ASN A 635 0.64 -16.03 -48.23
CA ASN A 635 0.15 -15.03 -49.20
C ASN A 635 0.09 -15.53 -50.65
N ASP A 636 0.90 -16.52 -51.02
CA ASP A 636 0.98 -17.08 -52.38
C ASP A 636 0.46 -18.53 -52.40
N LEU A 637 -0.52 -18.78 -53.27
CA LEU A 637 -1.14 -20.08 -53.48
C LEU A 637 -0.66 -20.79 -54.75
N SER A 638 0.33 -20.23 -55.47
CA SER A 638 0.82 -20.75 -56.75
C SER A 638 1.23 -22.22 -56.70
N ALA A 639 1.79 -22.67 -55.58
CA ALA A 639 2.18 -24.06 -55.34
C ALA A 639 1.00 -25.04 -55.36
N LEU A 640 -0.23 -24.58 -55.11
CA LEU A 640 -1.42 -25.42 -55.04
C LEU A 640 -2.02 -25.73 -56.42
N LYS A 641 -1.65 -24.97 -57.46
CA LYS A 641 -2.29 -25.01 -58.79
C LYS A 641 -2.44 -26.41 -59.39
N ASN A 642 -1.45 -27.29 -59.17
CA ASN A 642 -1.43 -28.64 -59.76
C ASN A 642 -1.93 -29.74 -58.81
N LEU A 643 -2.30 -29.40 -57.58
CA LEU A 643 -2.78 -30.34 -56.56
C LEU A 643 -4.26 -30.68 -56.76
N THR A 644 -4.60 -31.13 -57.96
CA THR A 644 -5.98 -31.31 -58.46
C THR A 644 -6.82 -32.34 -57.70
N LYS A 645 -6.23 -33.10 -56.78
CA LYS A 645 -6.95 -34.03 -55.88
C LYS A 645 -7.45 -33.38 -54.60
N LEU A 646 -7.12 -32.11 -54.33
CA LEU A 646 -7.59 -31.40 -53.15
C LEU A 646 -9.12 -31.32 -53.12
N GLU A 647 -9.70 -31.80 -52.02
CA GLU A 647 -11.12 -31.79 -51.70
C GLU A 647 -11.43 -30.74 -50.63
N ILE A 648 -10.52 -30.54 -49.67
CA ILE A 648 -10.68 -29.55 -48.60
C ILE A 648 -9.43 -28.70 -48.46
N ILE A 649 -9.62 -27.38 -48.45
CA ILE A 649 -8.57 -26.40 -48.15
C ILE A 649 -9.04 -25.49 -47.00
N GLY A 650 -8.22 -25.39 -45.96
CA GLY A 650 -8.39 -24.41 -44.87
C GLY A 650 -7.27 -23.37 -44.90
N LEU A 651 -7.62 -22.11 -45.11
CA LEU A 651 -6.73 -20.95 -45.22
C LEU A 651 -7.22 -19.77 -44.37
N THR A 652 -8.15 -19.98 -43.45
CA THR A 652 -8.70 -18.92 -42.59
C THR A 652 -7.59 -18.19 -41.85
N SER A 653 -7.67 -16.86 -41.71
CA SER A 653 -6.68 -16.01 -41.01
C SER A 653 -5.26 -16.18 -41.56
N ASN A 654 -5.07 -15.78 -42.82
CA ASN A 654 -3.77 -15.72 -43.50
C ASN A 654 -3.56 -14.33 -44.12
N SER A 655 -2.67 -14.20 -45.11
CA SER A 655 -2.42 -12.96 -45.87
C SER A 655 -2.65 -13.17 -47.37
N VAL A 656 -3.54 -14.08 -47.75
CA VAL A 656 -3.88 -14.39 -49.14
C VAL A 656 -4.64 -13.21 -49.75
N ASN A 657 -4.17 -12.72 -50.90
CA ASN A 657 -4.86 -11.68 -51.67
C ASN A 657 -5.24 -12.11 -53.10
N ASN A 658 -4.72 -13.26 -53.55
CA ASN A 658 -4.94 -13.77 -54.90
C ASN A 658 -5.25 -15.27 -54.85
N VAL A 659 -6.42 -15.64 -55.37
CA VAL A 659 -6.95 -17.02 -55.36
C VAL A 659 -6.95 -17.68 -56.74
N THR A 660 -6.40 -17.04 -57.77
CA THR A 660 -6.44 -17.55 -59.16
C THR A 660 -5.77 -18.92 -59.33
N ALA A 661 -4.81 -19.26 -58.46
CA ALA A 661 -4.17 -20.57 -58.45
C ALA A 661 -5.15 -21.72 -58.11
N LEU A 662 -6.29 -21.42 -57.46
CA LEU A 662 -7.30 -22.40 -57.09
C LEU A 662 -8.25 -22.77 -58.24
N ASN A 663 -8.29 -21.99 -59.33
CA ASN A 663 -9.23 -22.18 -60.45
C ASN A 663 -9.12 -23.57 -61.12
N SER A 664 -7.98 -24.23 -61.02
CA SER A 664 -7.75 -25.57 -61.58
C SER A 664 -8.19 -26.71 -60.66
N LEU A 665 -8.62 -26.43 -59.43
CA LEU A 665 -8.94 -27.44 -58.41
C LEU A 665 -10.40 -27.91 -58.50
N SER A 666 -10.75 -28.53 -59.62
CA SER A 666 -12.13 -28.97 -59.92
C SER A 666 -12.74 -29.97 -58.93
N ASN A 667 -11.92 -30.65 -58.10
CA ASN A 667 -12.39 -31.59 -57.06
C ASN A 667 -12.58 -30.91 -55.68
N LEU A 668 -12.36 -29.60 -55.59
CA LEU A 668 -12.45 -28.88 -54.32
C LEU A 668 -13.91 -28.79 -53.86
N ASN A 669 -14.21 -29.42 -52.73
CA ASN A 669 -15.54 -29.47 -52.12
C ASN A 669 -15.73 -28.36 -51.09
N VAL A 670 -14.71 -28.03 -50.31
CA VAL A 670 -14.78 -27.04 -49.22
C VAL A 670 -13.53 -26.18 -49.20
N LEU A 671 -13.74 -24.86 -49.14
CA LEU A 671 -12.69 -23.86 -48.98
C LEU A 671 -13.04 -22.94 -47.81
N TYR A 672 -12.28 -23.01 -46.71
CA TYR A 672 -12.33 -22.02 -45.64
C TYR A 672 -11.27 -20.95 -45.90
N ILE A 673 -11.68 -19.70 -46.13
CA ILE A 673 -10.74 -18.62 -46.52
C ILE A 673 -11.05 -17.27 -45.85
N SER A 674 -11.90 -17.29 -44.83
CA SER A 674 -12.18 -16.15 -43.95
C SER A 674 -10.92 -15.44 -43.44
N ASN A 675 -11.05 -14.16 -43.11
CA ASN A 675 -10.00 -13.30 -42.58
C ASN A 675 -8.73 -13.27 -43.46
N ASN A 676 -8.92 -12.97 -44.74
CA ASN A 676 -7.84 -12.75 -45.71
C ASN A 676 -8.12 -11.48 -46.53
N PRO A 677 -7.09 -10.74 -46.97
CA PRO A 677 -7.23 -9.53 -47.78
C PRO A 677 -7.56 -9.82 -49.27
N ILE A 678 -8.59 -10.62 -49.53
CA ILE A 678 -9.00 -11.02 -50.88
C ILE A 678 -10.02 -10.02 -51.44
N ASN A 679 -9.84 -9.61 -52.70
CA ASN A 679 -10.82 -8.77 -53.37
C ASN A 679 -12.15 -9.52 -53.55
N HIS A 680 -13.28 -8.87 -53.24
CA HIS A 680 -14.61 -9.44 -53.39
C HIS A 680 -14.87 -10.02 -54.79
N ASN A 681 -14.43 -9.32 -55.85
CA ASN A 681 -14.62 -9.77 -57.23
C ASN A 681 -13.83 -11.06 -57.54
N ASP A 682 -12.65 -11.24 -56.95
CA ASP A 682 -11.84 -12.44 -57.14
C ASP A 682 -12.50 -13.65 -56.47
N LEU A 683 -13.15 -13.43 -55.31
CA LEU A 683 -13.90 -14.47 -54.60
C LEU A 683 -15.16 -14.89 -55.38
N GLU A 684 -15.89 -13.92 -55.94
CA GLU A 684 -17.05 -14.20 -56.81
C GLU A 684 -16.65 -14.90 -58.11
N ALA A 685 -15.52 -14.51 -58.73
CA ALA A 685 -14.98 -15.20 -59.88
C ALA A 685 -14.59 -16.65 -59.56
N LEU A 686 -14.03 -16.89 -58.37
CA LEU A 686 -13.70 -18.24 -57.90
C LEU A 686 -14.96 -19.09 -57.69
N LYS A 687 -16.02 -18.54 -57.07
CA LYS A 687 -17.32 -19.23 -56.91
C LYS A 687 -17.90 -19.70 -58.25
N ASN A 688 -17.83 -18.84 -59.28
CA ASN A 688 -18.28 -19.18 -60.62
C ASN A 688 -17.41 -20.26 -61.29
N THR A 689 -16.11 -20.29 -60.98
CA THR A 689 -15.16 -21.26 -61.53
C THR A 689 -15.26 -22.62 -60.85
N LEU A 690 -15.63 -22.64 -59.57
CA LEU A 690 -15.77 -23.84 -58.73
C LEU A 690 -17.21 -23.96 -58.18
N PRO A 691 -18.22 -24.19 -59.03
CA PRO A 691 -19.63 -24.12 -58.62
C PRO A 691 -20.06 -25.21 -57.62
N ASN A 692 -19.26 -26.27 -57.46
CA ASN A 692 -19.52 -27.35 -56.50
C ASN A 692 -18.75 -27.16 -55.18
N CYS A 693 -17.93 -26.11 -55.06
CA CYS A 693 -17.15 -25.81 -53.87
C CYS A 693 -17.94 -24.94 -52.91
N THR A 694 -18.07 -25.37 -51.65
CA THR A 694 -18.57 -24.52 -50.57
C THR A 694 -17.43 -23.60 -50.12
N ILE A 695 -17.53 -22.32 -50.48
CA ILE A 695 -16.54 -21.30 -50.11
C ILE A 695 -17.04 -20.51 -48.90
N VAL A 696 -16.40 -20.72 -47.75
CA VAL A 696 -16.68 -20.04 -46.48
C VAL A 696 -15.67 -18.89 -46.32
N GLY A 697 -16.13 -17.65 -46.48
CA GLY A 697 -15.33 -16.43 -46.32
C GLY A 697 -16.11 -15.31 -45.64
N ASP A 698 -15.42 -14.25 -45.18
CA ASP A 698 -16.00 -13.14 -44.38
C ASP A 698 -17.03 -12.27 -45.14
N ASN A 699 -17.28 -12.58 -46.41
CA ASN A 699 -18.16 -11.82 -47.28
C ASN A 699 -19.55 -12.48 -47.44
N GLU A 700 -20.03 -13.27 -46.47
CA GLU A 700 -21.48 -13.40 -46.33
C GLU A 700 -21.98 -12.16 -45.58
N PRO A 701 -22.76 -11.27 -46.23
CA PRO A 701 -23.50 -10.27 -45.49
C PRO A 701 -24.38 -11.02 -44.49
N SER A 702 -24.28 -10.67 -43.21
CA SER A 702 -25.28 -11.08 -42.23
C SER A 702 -26.65 -10.56 -42.72
N GLU A 703 -27.48 -11.44 -43.28
CA GLU A 703 -28.91 -11.19 -43.47
C GLU A 703 -29.67 -11.33 -42.15
#